data_AF-A0A1W0AAR5-F1
#
_entry.id   AF-A0A1W0AAR5-F1
#
_cell.length_a   1.000
_cell.length_b   1.000
_cell.length_c   1.000
_cell.angle_alpha   90.00
_cell.angle_beta   90.00
_cell.angle_gamma   90.00
#
_symmetry.space_group_name_H-M   'P 1'
#
loop_
_entity.id
_entity.type
_entity.pdbx_description
1 polymer ?
#
loop_
_entity_poly.entity_id
_entity_poly.type
_entity_poly.pdbx_seq_one_letter_code
_entity_poly.pdbx_strand_id
1 'polypeptide(L)'
;MMVQSSMQPYTNPTDMAAISIWKSKVFPNLDNCLNRRKQLIAQSSTPEEGIMALAQELGDTYNLSLYNIAGIKQLYTTTNFLDGYLDISGQLSGEIKYKITGRDPSSSVLGNSGFLSSIFSSREIVWWCSVQYVDPNTNTSNNAQCFERFSSTLSSFFVGKYLTVDAGSRYQDNGAFIKGIKTDNITSYFYKLKTLVELKTIEYAQLRNFSSFRHFHSEVISAISGEPFVSTNAVEEICLVGDGCFESCLNASASSGTTLTFMRGGVCHSVVDTLFTSTKELYLDIKCYGIGNGTSNIMITYITASGARYQAIANNTASPLSIYSCTIGGRLTFEEYPTFFMDMLSQGTQASLIISSSNGSEAIILNFIALVSLLGYIYFFFCISQFLVMSYFYVNTHPQLTYSLTKCNVSSVVWNEHRSVMVATGFLGLVAWHIGACQLNCKWNDAAILNIELDPVYTCTVNPFGHFQNFGEIIRLISQAWVFFAIVHLDRMPGIGSDGKGYAIAVFYLGFIPLSISAMIVALGSTIRTEIAILAPIHSQLFLATLWAAIILVMRISPFSPYIKLVEWFLGMANIIKQPISRKSSFYSIVGEYYWTHSSHSQDSKAEYVPLSLLLQTKGFSFRSVSNHEFFIHQDGKSCFHGSTIHPEWIEIQLEYYVKASN
;
A
#
# COMPACT_ATOMS: atom_id res chain seq x y z
N MET A 1 -24.05 -27.41 39.91
CA MET A 1 -25.49 -27.35 40.24
C MET A 1 -25.91 -25.89 40.12
N MET A 2 -26.64 -25.49 39.08
CA MET A 2 -27.09 -24.09 38.94
C MET A 2 -28.27 -23.86 39.88
N VAL A 3 -28.08 -23.01 40.90
CA VAL A 3 -29.14 -22.63 41.83
C VAL A 3 -30.01 -21.57 41.15
N GLN A 4 -31.28 -21.90 40.89
CA GLN A 4 -32.25 -20.99 40.30
C GLN A 4 -32.89 -20.11 41.37
N SER A 5 -33.15 -18.84 41.01
CA SER A 5 -33.93 -17.91 41.82
C SER A 5 -35.36 -18.42 41.99
N SER A 6 -35.91 -18.26 43.20
CA SER A 6 -37.31 -18.58 43.50
C SER A 6 -38.29 -17.45 43.15
N MET A 7 -37.79 -16.27 42.74
CA MET A 7 -38.63 -15.12 42.42
C MET A 7 -39.45 -15.33 41.14
N GLN A 8 -40.71 -14.90 41.17
CA GLN A 8 -41.62 -14.94 40.01
C GLN A 8 -42.23 -13.55 39.73
N PRO A 9 -41.45 -12.55 39.31
CA PRO A 9 -41.92 -11.17 39.19
C PRO A 9 -43.01 -10.94 38.14
N TYR A 10 -43.24 -11.88 37.22
CA TYR A 10 -44.32 -11.79 36.24
C TYR A 10 -45.68 -12.31 36.75
N THR A 11 -45.68 -13.10 37.82
CA THR A 11 -46.89 -13.76 38.36
C THR A 11 -47.13 -13.45 39.84
N ASN A 12 -46.11 -12.96 40.57
CA ASN A 12 -46.18 -12.60 41.97
C ASN A 12 -45.99 -11.08 42.17
N PRO A 13 -47.01 -10.35 42.67
CA PRO A 13 -46.93 -8.90 42.90
C PRO A 13 -45.84 -8.47 43.88
N THR A 14 -45.54 -9.30 44.89
CA THR A 14 -44.52 -8.99 45.89
C THR A 14 -43.11 -9.06 45.29
N ASP A 15 -42.87 -10.04 44.42
CA ASP A 15 -41.60 -10.15 43.68
C ASP A 15 -41.47 -9.03 42.65
N MET A 16 -42.57 -8.65 41.99
CA MET A 16 -42.61 -7.50 41.10
C MET A 16 -42.24 -6.19 41.82
N ALA A 17 -42.79 -5.97 43.02
CA ALA A 17 -42.47 -4.81 43.84
C ALA A 17 -40.99 -4.81 44.27
N ALA A 18 -40.45 -5.96 44.66
CA ALA A 18 -39.03 -6.12 44.99
C ALA A 18 -38.12 -5.79 43.79
N ILE A 19 -38.44 -6.27 42.59
CA ILE A 19 -37.71 -5.93 41.36
C ILE A 19 -37.84 -4.44 41.03
N SER A 20 -39.01 -3.83 41.28
CA SER A 20 -39.18 -2.39 41.09
C SER A 20 -38.30 -1.57 42.03
N ILE A 21 -38.13 -1.99 43.28
CA ILE A 21 -37.19 -1.38 44.24
C ILE A 21 -35.76 -1.47 43.68
N TRP A 22 -35.32 -2.67 43.29
CA TRP A 22 -34.00 -2.86 42.67
C TRP A 22 -33.80 -1.93 41.46
N LYS A 23 -34.75 -1.91 40.52
CA LYS A 23 -34.70 -1.07 39.32
C LYS A 23 -34.54 0.41 39.69
N SER A 24 -35.33 0.90 40.64
CA SER A 24 -35.29 2.30 41.07
C SER A 24 -33.98 2.69 41.77
N LYS A 25 -33.35 1.76 42.51
CA LYS A 25 -32.10 2.00 43.22
C LYS A 25 -30.88 1.93 42.30
N VAL A 26 -30.86 0.97 41.38
CA VAL A 26 -29.71 0.74 40.48
C VAL A 26 -29.75 1.67 39.27
N PHE A 27 -30.94 1.92 38.72
CA PHE A 27 -31.11 2.72 37.51
C PHE A 27 -32.12 3.87 37.72
N PRO A 28 -31.81 4.84 38.59
CA PRO A 28 -32.77 5.89 38.98
C PRO A 28 -33.24 6.75 37.79
N ASN A 29 -32.44 6.86 36.74
CA ASN A 29 -32.73 7.67 35.55
C ASN A 29 -33.25 6.84 34.35
N LEU A 30 -33.44 5.52 34.50
CA LEU A 30 -33.76 4.65 33.37
C LEU A 30 -35.08 5.02 32.69
N ASP A 31 -36.12 5.31 33.47
CA ASP A 31 -37.44 5.64 32.91
C ASP A 31 -37.41 6.98 32.16
N ASN A 32 -36.68 7.97 32.68
CA ASN A 32 -36.43 9.24 31.99
C ASN A 32 -35.64 9.02 30.69
N CYS A 33 -34.60 8.19 30.71
CA CYS A 33 -33.79 7.86 29.54
C CYS A 33 -34.60 7.11 28.48
N LEU A 34 -35.42 6.12 28.86
CA LEU A 34 -36.28 5.38 27.94
C LEU A 34 -37.36 6.27 27.30
N ASN A 35 -37.90 7.23 28.08
CA ASN A 35 -38.82 8.22 27.54
C ASN A 35 -38.13 9.18 26.58
N ARG A 36 -36.91 9.66 26.91
CA ARG A 36 -36.11 10.52 26.02
C ARG A 36 -35.76 9.79 24.72
N ARG A 37 -35.37 8.52 24.80
CA ARG A 37 -35.14 7.67 23.62
C ARG A 37 -36.36 7.60 22.71
N LYS A 38 -37.55 7.37 23.27
CA LYS A 38 -38.80 7.31 22.49
C LYS A 38 -39.09 8.64 21.79
N GLN A 39 -38.86 9.76 22.48
CA GLN A 39 -39.02 11.09 21.90
C GLN A 39 -38.05 11.32 20.73
N LEU A 40 -36.76 11.02 20.91
CA LEU A 40 -35.74 11.22 19.88
C LEU A 40 -35.98 10.35 18.64
N ILE A 41 -36.35 9.09 18.83
CA ILE A 41 -36.71 8.20 17.72
C ILE A 41 -37.95 8.73 16.97
N ALA A 42 -38.95 9.25 17.68
CA ALA A 42 -40.14 9.81 17.05
C ALA A 42 -39.89 11.15 16.34
N GLN A 43 -38.85 11.88 16.72
CA GLN A 43 -38.49 13.20 16.16
C GLN A 43 -37.49 13.11 15.00
N SER A 44 -36.87 11.95 14.77
CA SER A 44 -35.83 11.77 13.76
C SER A 44 -36.39 11.20 12.45
N SER A 45 -35.69 11.44 11.34
CA SER A 45 -36.07 10.94 10.01
C SER A 45 -35.97 9.42 9.94
N THR A 46 -34.97 8.85 10.62
CA THR A 46 -34.79 7.41 10.77
C THR A 46 -34.63 7.01 12.25
N PRO A 47 -35.04 5.79 12.65
CA PRO A 47 -34.80 5.29 14.00
C PRO A 47 -33.32 5.30 14.41
N GLU A 48 -32.42 5.09 13.45
CA GLU A 48 -30.97 5.12 13.62
C GLU A 48 -30.48 6.51 14.04
N GLU A 49 -30.93 7.57 13.36
CA GLU A 49 -30.64 8.96 13.72
C GLU A 49 -31.10 9.29 15.14
N GLY A 50 -32.28 8.83 15.55
CA GLY A 50 -32.78 9.07 16.90
C GLY A 50 -31.98 8.34 17.99
N ILE A 51 -31.44 7.16 17.67
CA ILE A 51 -30.52 6.44 18.56
C ILE A 51 -29.16 7.15 18.61
N MET A 52 -28.65 7.65 17.48
CA MET A 52 -27.42 8.42 17.42
C MET A 52 -27.52 9.72 18.22
N ALA A 53 -28.62 10.46 18.07
CA ALA A 53 -28.89 11.66 18.85
C ALA A 53 -28.92 11.39 20.36
N LEU A 54 -29.54 10.27 20.78
CA LEU A 54 -29.53 9.87 22.19
C LEU A 54 -28.11 9.51 22.66
N ALA A 55 -27.35 8.79 21.85
CA ALA A 55 -25.98 8.43 22.17
C ALA A 55 -25.09 9.68 22.30
N GLN A 56 -25.32 10.70 21.47
CA GLN A 56 -24.64 11.98 21.52
C GLN A 56 -25.02 12.76 22.79
N GLU A 57 -26.32 12.91 23.09
CA GLU A 57 -26.78 13.55 24.34
C GLU A 57 -26.20 12.88 25.59
N LEU A 58 -26.16 11.55 25.60
CA LEU A 58 -25.58 10.78 26.69
C LEU A 58 -24.05 10.91 26.73
N GLY A 59 -23.37 10.98 25.58
CA GLY A 59 -21.92 11.15 25.48
C GLY A 59 -21.44 12.54 25.90
N ASP A 60 -22.26 13.56 25.66
CA ASP A 60 -21.99 14.95 26.07
C ASP A 60 -22.10 15.12 27.59
N THR A 61 -22.99 14.35 28.23
CA THR A 61 -23.32 14.49 29.66
C THR A 61 -22.61 13.45 30.54
N TYR A 62 -22.32 12.27 30.00
CA TYR A 62 -21.81 11.12 30.74
C TYR A 62 -20.58 10.51 30.06
N ASN A 63 -19.63 10.03 30.86
CA ASN A 63 -18.52 9.23 30.36
C ASN A 63 -19.03 7.83 29.95
N LEU A 64 -19.44 7.71 28.69
CA LEU A 64 -19.82 6.43 28.10
C LEU A 64 -18.55 5.66 27.75
N SER A 65 -18.19 4.67 28.58
CA SER A 65 -17.26 3.66 28.09
C SER A 65 -17.91 2.92 26.91
N LEU A 66 -17.10 2.48 25.94
CA LEU A 66 -17.57 1.75 24.75
C LEU A 66 -18.42 0.51 25.08
N TYR A 67 -18.33 0.01 26.31
CA TYR A 67 -19.13 -1.11 26.82
C TYR A 67 -20.60 -0.74 27.16
N ASN A 68 -20.91 0.56 27.31
CA ASN A 68 -22.20 1.05 27.79
C ASN A 68 -23.01 1.80 26.71
N ILE A 69 -22.52 1.86 25.47
CA ILE A 69 -23.22 2.52 24.36
C ILE A 69 -24.24 1.55 23.74
N ALA A 70 -25.43 2.02 23.34
CA ALA A 70 -26.34 1.22 22.53
C ALA A 70 -25.87 1.22 21.07
N GLY A 71 -25.86 0.08 20.38
CA GLY A 71 -25.42 0.01 18.97
C GLY A 71 -23.93 -0.27 18.76
N ILE A 72 -23.24 -0.83 19.76
CA ILE A 72 -21.78 -1.13 19.75
C ILE A 72 -21.30 -1.84 18.47
N LYS A 73 -22.12 -2.72 17.89
CA LYS A 73 -21.79 -3.40 16.63
C LYS A 73 -21.54 -2.42 15.48
N GLN A 74 -22.28 -1.31 15.42
CA GLN A 74 -22.14 -0.29 14.39
C GLN A 74 -20.85 0.51 14.56
N LEU A 75 -20.42 0.80 15.80
CA LEU A 75 -19.17 1.52 16.11
C LEU A 75 -17.91 0.76 15.67
N TYR A 76 -17.89 -0.58 15.77
CA TYR A 76 -16.77 -1.42 15.34
C TYR A 76 -16.89 -1.92 13.89
N THR A 77 -17.94 -1.51 13.16
CA THR A 77 -18.11 -1.90 11.76
C THR A 77 -17.10 -1.16 10.90
N THR A 78 -16.43 -1.91 10.02
CA THR A 78 -15.48 -1.31 9.07
C THR A 78 -16.25 -0.57 7.99
N THR A 79 -15.91 0.70 7.76
CA THR A 79 -16.43 1.49 6.63
C THR A 79 -15.38 1.46 5.51
N ASN A 80 -15.79 0.97 4.35
CA ASN A 80 -14.93 0.86 3.18
C ASN A 80 -15.36 1.86 2.12
N PHE A 81 -14.40 2.62 1.62
CA PHE A 81 -14.54 3.44 0.42
C PHE A 81 -13.76 2.76 -0.71
N LEU A 82 -14.45 2.52 -1.81
CA LEU A 82 -13.89 1.87 -2.99
C LEU A 82 -14.06 2.82 -4.18
N ASP A 83 -12.96 3.14 -4.84
CA ASP A 83 -12.96 4.03 -6.02
C ASP A 83 -11.77 3.69 -6.93
N GLY A 84 -11.71 4.29 -8.12
CA GLY A 84 -10.66 4.06 -9.10
C GLY A 84 -11.08 3.13 -10.24
N TYR A 85 -10.11 2.40 -10.80
CA TYR A 85 -10.34 1.53 -11.94
C TYR A 85 -10.57 0.07 -11.49
N LEU A 86 -11.13 -0.77 -12.36
CA LEU A 86 -11.25 -2.21 -12.09
C LEU A 86 -9.89 -2.89 -12.23
N ASP A 87 -9.40 -3.43 -11.11
CA ASP A 87 -8.19 -4.26 -11.08
C ASP A 87 -8.48 -5.69 -11.58
N ILE A 88 -7.44 -6.50 -11.74
CA ILE A 88 -7.49 -7.90 -12.21
C ILE A 88 -8.41 -8.77 -11.34
N SER A 89 -8.61 -8.40 -10.07
CA SER A 89 -9.54 -9.05 -9.15
C SER A 89 -11.02 -8.76 -9.45
N GLY A 90 -11.32 -7.83 -10.37
CA GLY A 90 -12.67 -7.34 -10.63
C GLY A 90 -13.19 -6.35 -9.60
N GLN A 91 -12.34 -5.90 -8.67
CA GLN A 91 -12.67 -4.86 -7.68
C GLN A 91 -12.04 -3.52 -8.04
N LEU A 92 -12.57 -2.44 -7.49
CA LEU A 92 -11.99 -1.11 -7.65
C LEU A 92 -10.61 -1.05 -6.99
N SER A 93 -9.67 -0.38 -7.65
CA SER A 93 -8.24 -0.39 -7.33
C SER A 93 -7.89 0.40 -6.07
N GLY A 94 -8.60 1.50 -5.83
CA GLY A 94 -8.47 2.31 -4.63
C GLY A 94 -9.35 1.75 -3.53
N GLU A 95 -8.73 1.47 -2.38
CA GLU A 95 -9.46 1.11 -1.18
C GLU A 95 -9.00 1.95 0.00
N ILE A 96 -9.94 2.60 0.68
CA ILE A 96 -9.72 3.16 2.01
C ILE A 96 -10.64 2.46 3.00
N LYS A 97 -10.07 2.01 4.11
CA LYS A 97 -10.78 1.39 5.22
C LYS A 97 -10.64 2.23 6.47
N TYR A 98 -11.77 2.58 7.06
CA TYR A 98 -11.85 3.12 8.41
C TYR A 98 -12.37 2.04 9.34
N LYS A 99 -11.61 1.72 10.37
CA LYS A 99 -12.00 0.74 11.39
C LYS A 99 -11.65 1.26 12.76
N ILE A 100 -12.64 1.35 13.64
CA ILE A 100 -12.38 1.52 15.07
C ILE A 100 -12.09 0.14 15.65
N THR A 101 -10.99 0.00 16.38
CA THR A 101 -10.60 -1.25 17.06
C THR A 101 -10.45 -1.05 18.55
N GLY A 102 -10.90 -2.02 19.33
CA GLY A 102 -10.79 -2.10 20.79
C GLY A 102 -11.08 -3.54 21.24
N ARG A 103 -11.24 -3.79 22.55
CA ARG A 103 -11.62 -5.14 23.04
C ARG A 103 -12.95 -5.56 22.42
N ASP A 104 -12.98 -6.75 21.82
CA ASP A 104 -14.24 -7.38 21.43
C ASP A 104 -15.09 -7.62 22.69
N PRO A 105 -16.24 -6.95 22.83
CA PRO A 105 -17.09 -7.07 24.01
C PRO A 105 -17.75 -8.45 24.11
N SER A 106 -17.62 -9.34 23.11
CA SER A 106 -18.14 -10.72 23.14
C SER A 106 -17.73 -11.50 24.40
N SER A 107 -16.51 -11.29 24.89
CA SER A 107 -16.00 -11.86 26.15
C SER A 107 -16.79 -11.42 27.39
N SER A 108 -17.36 -10.21 27.38
CA SER A 108 -18.26 -9.72 28.43
C SER A 108 -19.66 -10.30 28.26
N VAL A 109 -20.13 -10.51 27.03
CA VAL A 109 -21.45 -11.07 26.72
C VAL A 109 -21.57 -12.54 27.15
N LEU A 110 -20.47 -13.30 27.15
CA LEU A 110 -20.44 -14.71 27.54
C LEU A 110 -20.63 -14.97 29.05
N GLY A 111 -20.79 -13.93 29.88
CA GLY A 111 -21.49 -14.00 31.16
C GLY A 111 -20.86 -14.86 32.28
N ASN A 112 -19.59 -15.25 32.17
CA ASN A 112 -18.89 -15.96 33.23
C ASN A 112 -18.69 -15.04 34.46
N SER A 113 -18.84 -15.59 35.66
CA SER A 113 -18.72 -14.88 36.95
C SER A 113 -17.37 -14.20 37.19
N GLY A 114 -16.35 -14.50 36.37
CA GLY A 114 -15.07 -13.79 36.35
C GLY A 114 -15.08 -12.43 35.63
N PHE A 115 -16.18 -12.05 34.97
CA PHE A 115 -16.26 -10.87 34.09
C PHE A 115 -17.44 -9.95 34.42
N LEU A 116 -17.53 -9.47 35.67
CA LEU A 116 -18.61 -8.57 36.08
C LEU A 116 -18.36 -7.11 35.66
N SER A 117 -18.96 -6.67 34.54
CA SER A 117 -19.03 -5.24 34.18
C SER A 117 -20.10 -4.50 35.01
N SER A 118 -20.24 -3.19 34.83
CA SER A 118 -21.31 -2.39 35.46
C SER A 118 -22.69 -3.03 35.27
N ILE A 119 -22.98 -3.55 34.07
CA ILE A 119 -24.26 -4.19 33.75
C ILE A 119 -24.42 -5.56 34.45
N PHE A 120 -23.38 -6.39 34.43
CA PHE A 120 -23.45 -7.71 35.06
C PHE A 120 -23.41 -7.65 36.60
N SER A 121 -22.74 -6.64 37.17
CA SER A 121 -22.72 -6.42 38.62
C SER A 121 -24.13 -6.19 39.17
N SER A 122 -25.00 -5.49 38.43
CA SER A 122 -26.39 -5.29 38.79
C SER A 122 -27.20 -6.58 38.74
N ARG A 123 -26.90 -7.49 37.79
CA ARG A 123 -27.49 -8.83 37.73
C ARG A 123 -27.10 -9.70 38.92
N GLU A 124 -25.81 -9.68 39.30
CA GLU A 124 -25.31 -10.49 40.41
C GLU A 124 -26.00 -10.17 41.73
N ILE A 125 -26.49 -8.96 41.90
CA ILE A 125 -27.27 -8.59 43.09
C ILE A 125 -28.66 -9.20 43.05
N VAL A 126 -29.29 -9.22 41.88
CA VAL A 126 -30.58 -9.91 41.73
C VAL A 126 -30.41 -11.38 42.08
N TRP A 127 -29.32 -12.00 41.61
CA TRP A 127 -28.99 -13.37 42.00
C TRP A 127 -28.73 -13.49 43.51
N TRP A 128 -27.85 -12.65 44.08
CA TRP A 128 -27.48 -12.70 45.48
C TRP A 128 -28.69 -12.46 46.41
N CYS A 129 -29.47 -11.41 46.16
CA CYS A 129 -30.66 -11.10 46.94
C CYS A 129 -31.75 -12.16 46.82
N SER A 130 -31.87 -12.86 45.69
CA SER A 130 -32.93 -13.85 45.49
C SER A 130 -32.54 -15.29 45.82
N VAL A 131 -31.24 -15.57 45.98
CA VAL A 131 -30.72 -16.92 46.21
C VAL A 131 -29.95 -17.04 47.52
N GLN A 132 -29.14 -16.04 47.87
CA GLN A 132 -28.18 -16.13 48.99
C GLN A 132 -28.54 -15.27 50.19
N TYR A 133 -29.33 -14.20 50.01
CA TYR A 133 -29.64 -13.30 51.10
C TYR A 133 -30.60 -13.91 52.12
N VAL A 134 -30.20 -13.84 53.38
CA VAL A 134 -31.03 -14.13 54.54
C VAL A 134 -30.94 -12.92 55.46
N ASP A 135 -32.08 -12.39 55.88
CA ASP A 135 -32.11 -11.27 56.82
C ASP A 135 -31.56 -11.72 58.18
N PRO A 136 -30.47 -11.12 58.70
CA PRO A 136 -29.84 -11.55 59.93
C PRO A 136 -30.73 -11.38 61.17
N ASN A 137 -31.74 -10.52 61.12
CA ASN A 137 -32.63 -10.28 62.25
C ASN A 137 -33.77 -11.29 62.32
N THR A 138 -34.26 -11.77 61.18
CA THR A 138 -35.42 -12.68 61.09
C THR A 138 -35.02 -14.10 60.69
N ASN A 139 -33.79 -14.31 60.23
CA ASN A 139 -33.27 -15.57 59.68
C ASN A 139 -34.13 -16.13 58.52
N THR A 140 -34.79 -15.25 57.77
CA THR A 140 -35.63 -15.59 56.62
C THR A 140 -35.23 -14.78 55.38
N SER A 141 -35.54 -15.28 54.18
CA SER A 141 -35.26 -14.56 52.94
C SER A 141 -36.19 -13.34 52.79
N ASN A 142 -35.62 -12.14 52.63
CA ASN A 142 -36.38 -10.93 52.34
C ASN A 142 -35.75 -10.15 51.19
N ASN A 143 -36.19 -10.46 49.97
CA ASN A 143 -35.63 -9.90 48.74
C ASN A 143 -35.82 -8.38 48.66
N ALA A 144 -36.98 -7.86 49.08
CA ALA A 144 -37.28 -6.43 49.04
C ALA A 144 -36.36 -5.63 49.97
N GLN A 145 -36.16 -6.11 51.20
CA GLN A 145 -35.22 -5.50 52.16
C GLN A 145 -33.77 -5.59 51.67
N CYS A 146 -33.40 -6.71 51.06
CA CYS A 146 -32.09 -6.85 50.41
C CYS A 146 -31.88 -5.78 49.34
N PHE A 147 -32.84 -5.64 48.42
CA PHE A 147 -32.75 -4.66 47.36
C PHE A 147 -32.74 -3.23 47.88
N GLU A 148 -33.52 -2.92 48.91
CA GLU A 148 -33.55 -1.59 49.51
C GLU A 148 -32.20 -1.20 50.12
N ARG A 149 -31.55 -2.15 50.80
CA ARG A 149 -30.31 -1.90 51.55
C ARG A 149 -29.02 -2.06 50.73
N PHE A 150 -28.97 -3.02 49.81
CA PHE A 150 -27.72 -3.45 49.18
C PHE A 150 -27.65 -3.22 47.67
N SER A 151 -28.73 -2.84 46.97
CA SER A 151 -28.73 -2.76 45.50
C SER A 151 -27.64 -1.86 44.90
N SER A 152 -27.44 -0.67 45.47
CA SER A 152 -26.43 0.28 44.99
C SER A 152 -25.03 -0.09 45.49
N THR A 153 -24.89 -0.37 46.79
CA THR A 153 -23.60 -0.66 47.42
C THR A 153 -22.99 -1.96 46.91
N LEU A 154 -23.78 -3.02 46.75
CA LEU A 154 -23.29 -4.33 46.32
C LEU A 154 -22.94 -4.34 44.82
N SER A 155 -23.66 -3.57 43.98
CA SER A 155 -23.31 -3.35 42.56
C SER A 155 -21.92 -2.75 42.49
N SER A 156 -21.75 -1.64 43.20
CA SER A 156 -20.53 -0.84 43.22
C SER A 156 -19.38 -1.60 43.87
N PHE A 157 -19.67 -2.49 44.82
CA PHE A 157 -18.69 -3.42 45.37
C PHE A 157 -18.25 -4.44 44.33
N PHE A 158 -19.16 -5.14 43.64
CA PHE A 158 -18.78 -6.12 42.62
C PHE A 158 -18.00 -5.50 41.45
N VAL A 159 -18.28 -4.23 41.13
CA VAL A 159 -17.53 -3.47 40.14
C VAL A 159 -16.07 -3.25 40.54
N GLY A 160 -15.75 -3.09 41.84
CA GLY A 160 -14.37 -2.86 42.33
C GLY A 160 -13.81 -3.95 43.25
N LYS A 161 -14.49 -5.09 43.40
CA LYS A 161 -14.12 -6.17 44.34
C LYS A 161 -12.71 -6.70 44.07
N TYR A 162 -12.32 -6.72 42.80
CA TYR A 162 -11.03 -7.23 42.34
C TYR A 162 -9.87 -6.25 42.58
N LEU A 163 -10.15 -5.00 42.97
CA LEU A 163 -9.10 -4.05 43.40
C LEU A 163 -8.42 -4.53 44.69
N THR A 164 -9.19 -5.15 45.59
CA THR A 164 -8.72 -5.56 46.92
C THR A 164 -8.62 -7.08 47.12
N VAL A 165 -9.10 -7.87 46.15
CA VAL A 165 -9.08 -9.34 46.24
C VAL A 165 -8.48 -9.90 44.95
N ASP A 166 -7.41 -10.66 45.07
CA ASP A 166 -6.83 -11.36 43.92
C ASP A 166 -7.70 -12.58 43.55
N ALA A 167 -8.70 -12.34 42.68
CA ALA A 167 -9.62 -13.37 42.22
C ALA A 167 -9.86 -13.27 40.71
N GLY A 168 -9.79 -14.39 40.00
CA GLY A 168 -10.03 -14.47 38.55
C GLY A 168 -8.83 -14.10 37.69
N SER A 169 -9.04 -13.88 36.39
CA SER A 169 -7.99 -13.48 35.43
C SER A 169 -7.99 -11.98 35.13
N ARG A 170 -9.05 -11.27 35.53
CA ARG A 170 -9.31 -9.88 35.16
C ARG A 170 -8.50 -8.89 36.00
N TYR A 171 -7.80 -7.99 35.34
CA TYR A 171 -7.25 -6.78 35.96
C TYR A 171 -8.32 -5.69 36.12
N GLN A 172 -8.21 -4.80 37.10
CA GLN A 172 -8.98 -3.56 37.17
C GLN A 172 -8.00 -2.44 37.47
N ASP A 173 -7.99 -1.39 36.64
CA ASP A 173 -7.10 -0.24 36.84
C ASP A 173 -7.56 0.54 38.08
N ASN A 174 -6.80 0.43 39.16
CA ASN A 174 -7.05 1.16 40.42
C ASN A 174 -7.20 2.67 40.19
N GLY A 175 -6.43 3.26 39.27
CA GLY A 175 -6.51 4.67 38.91
C GLY A 175 -7.80 5.07 38.19
N ALA A 176 -8.56 4.10 37.69
CA ALA A 176 -9.88 4.32 37.09
C ALA A 176 -11.03 4.32 38.11
N PHE A 177 -10.77 4.01 39.39
CA PHE A 177 -11.80 3.92 40.43
C PHE A 177 -11.61 4.94 41.55
N ILE A 178 -12.73 5.32 42.17
CA ILE A 178 -12.81 6.12 43.38
C ILE A 178 -13.50 5.27 44.44
N LYS A 179 -12.90 5.22 45.62
CA LYS A 179 -13.48 4.53 46.78
C LYS A 179 -14.70 5.32 47.28
N GLY A 180 -15.82 4.62 47.37
CA GLY A 180 -17.10 5.16 47.80
C GLY A 180 -17.39 4.96 49.29
N ILE A 181 -18.67 5.10 49.64
CA ILE A 181 -19.18 4.90 51.00
C ILE A 181 -19.08 3.41 51.37
N LYS A 182 -18.67 3.14 52.61
CA LYS A 182 -18.70 1.81 53.21
C LYS A 182 -20.05 1.56 53.88
N THR A 183 -20.78 0.54 53.45
CA THR A 183 -22.01 0.07 54.13
C THR A 183 -21.69 -1.27 54.78
N ASP A 184 -21.84 -1.36 56.10
CA ASP A 184 -21.40 -2.52 56.88
C ASP A 184 -19.92 -2.86 56.60
N ASN A 185 -19.62 -4.09 56.17
CA ASN A 185 -18.26 -4.50 55.78
C ASN A 185 -17.95 -4.32 54.27
N ILE A 186 -18.88 -3.74 53.51
CA ILE A 186 -18.80 -3.65 52.05
C ILE A 186 -18.39 -2.23 51.65
N THR A 187 -17.28 -2.10 50.93
CA THR A 187 -16.83 -0.82 50.36
C THR A 187 -17.32 -0.72 48.92
N SER A 188 -18.04 0.36 48.60
CA SER A 188 -18.42 0.65 47.21
C SER A 188 -17.23 1.24 46.42
N TYR A 189 -17.17 0.97 45.12
CA TYR A 189 -16.21 1.57 44.20
C TYR A 189 -16.95 2.11 42.98
N PHE A 190 -16.54 3.30 42.52
CA PHE A 190 -17.14 3.98 41.39
C PHE A 190 -16.07 4.29 40.35
N TYR A 191 -16.42 4.26 39.06
CA TYR A 191 -15.51 4.76 38.04
C TYR A 191 -15.26 6.26 38.23
N LYS A 192 -14.01 6.67 38.11
CA LYS A 192 -13.62 8.07 38.04
C LYS A 192 -14.25 8.67 36.78
N LEU A 193 -14.95 9.80 36.93
CA LEU A 193 -15.32 10.64 35.79
C LEU A 193 -14.02 11.12 35.13
N LYS A 194 -13.79 10.66 33.89
CA LYS A 194 -12.67 11.14 33.09
C LYS A 194 -13.14 12.39 32.36
N THR A 195 -12.36 13.46 32.44
CA THR A 195 -12.52 14.60 31.55
C THR A 195 -12.15 14.15 30.15
N LEU A 196 -13.10 14.20 29.21
CA LEU A 196 -12.83 13.90 27.82
C LEU A 196 -11.91 14.99 27.26
N VAL A 197 -10.80 14.58 26.66
CA VAL A 197 -9.88 15.48 25.98
C VAL A 197 -10.45 15.74 24.60
N GLU A 198 -10.58 17.01 24.22
CA GLU A 198 -11.11 17.38 22.90
C GLU A 198 -10.18 16.88 21.79
N LEU A 199 -10.74 16.33 20.71
CA LEU A 199 -9.97 15.81 19.56
C LEU A 199 -8.95 16.81 19.02
N LYS A 200 -9.29 18.11 18.99
CA LYS A 200 -8.40 19.19 18.52
C LYS A 200 -7.13 19.38 19.36
N THR A 201 -7.12 18.85 20.59
CA THR A 201 -5.98 18.91 21.51
C THR A 201 -5.14 17.64 21.49
N ILE A 202 -5.54 16.64 20.69
CA ILE A 202 -4.77 15.41 20.49
C ILE A 202 -3.68 15.70 19.46
N GLU A 203 -2.44 15.66 19.91
CA GLU A 203 -1.26 15.79 19.06
C GLU A 203 -0.73 14.42 18.65
N TYR A 204 -0.26 14.29 17.41
CA TYR A 204 0.33 13.05 16.92
C TYR A 204 1.73 12.84 17.50
N ALA A 205 1.95 11.67 18.11
CA ALA A 205 3.29 11.26 18.52
C ALA A 205 4.19 11.01 17.30
N GLN A 206 5.49 11.32 17.41
CA GLN A 206 6.45 11.14 16.32
C GLN A 206 7.02 9.71 16.29
N LEU A 207 7.07 9.11 15.10
CA LEU A 207 7.77 7.85 14.85
C LEU A 207 9.28 8.05 14.92
N ARG A 208 10.01 7.23 15.69
CA ARG A 208 11.47 7.34 15.85
C ARG A 208 12.19 5.99 15.72
N ASN A 209 13.53 6.02 15.61
CA ASN A 209 14.39 4.85 15.44
C ASN A 209 15.17 4.46 16.73
N PHE A 210 15.89 3.33 16.69
CA PHE A 210 16.64 2.79 17.83
C PHE A 210 17.71 3.74 18.39
N SER A 211 18.45 4.42 17.52
CA SER A 211 19.44 5.42 17.95
C SER A 211 18.78 6.55 18.74
N SER A 212 17.56 6.94 18.33
CA SER A 212 16.77 7.96 19.01
C SER A 212 16.21 7.48 20.35
N PHE A 213 15.97 6.17 20.55
CA PHE A 213 15.49 5.61 21.82
C PHE A 213 16.48 5.81 22.97
N ARG A 214 17.76 5.54 22.72
CA ARG A 214 18.81 5.77 23.73
C ARG A 214 18.95 7.25 24.08
N HIS A 215 18.91 8.13 23.07
CA HIS A 215 18.93 9.58 23.29
C HIS A 215 17.69 10.08 24.03
N PHE A 216 16.51 9.56 23.67
CA PHE A 216 15.24 9.92 24.28
C PHE A 216 15.23 9.74 25.79
N HIS A 217 15.76 8.63 26.31
CA HIS A 217 15.77 8.44 27.76
C HIS A 217 16.69 9.41 28.50
N SER A 218 17.82 9.80 27.91
CA SER A 218 18.65 10.89 28.45
C SER A 218 17.92 12.23 28.41
N GLU A 219 17.08 12.49 27.40
CA GLU A 219 16.19 13.68 27.36
C GLU A 219 15.15 13.62 28.48
N VAL A 220 14.54 12.45 28.71
CA VAL A 220 13.57 12.27 29.80
C VAL A 220 14.24 12.45 31.15
N ILE A 221 15.43 11.87 31.39
CA ILE A 221 16.18 12.06 32.64
C ILE A 221 16.44 13.56 32.85
N SER A 222 16.95 14.26 31.84
CA SER A 222 17.20 15.71 31.89
C SER A 222 15.93 16.52 32.22
N ALA A 223 14.81 16.16 31.62
CA ALA A 223 13.52 16.80 31.89
C ALA A 223 12.99 16.51 33.30
N ILE A 224 13.25 15.32 33.86
CA ILE A 224 12.82 14.95 35.21
C ILE A 224 13.70 15.62 36.27
N SER A 225 15.02 15.57 36.10
CA SER A 225 15.97 16.08 37.10
C SER A 225 16.21 17.58 37.00
N GLY A 226 15.88 18.22 35.88
CA GLY A 226 16.25 19.61 35.60
C GLY A 226 17.75 19.79 35.31
N GLU A 227 18.50 18.70 35.18
CA GLU A 227 19.93 18.69 34.89
C GLU A 227 20.18 18.72 33.38
N PRO A 228 21.35 19.22 32.92
CA PRO A 228 21.68 19.23 31.50
C PRO A 228 21.72 17.81 30.93
N PHE A 229 21.37 17.70 29.64
CA PHE A 229 21.40 16.45 28.90
C PHE A 229 22.80 15.81 28.90
N VAL A 230 22.88 14.54 29.30
CA VAL A 230 24.13 13.75 29.30
C VAL A 230 23.96 12.49 28.46
N SER A 231 24.69 12.42 27.34
CA SER A 231 24.65 11.30 26.39
C SER A 231 25.40 10.05 26.85
N THR A 232 26.27 10.17 27.85
CA THR A 232 27.10 9.06 28.36
C THR A 232 26.41 8.23 29.44
N ASN A 233 25.25 8.67 29.95
CA ASN A 233 24.47 7.89 30.89
C ASN A 233 23.89 6.64 30.19
N ALA A 234 23.99 5.50 30.86
CA ALA A 234 23.38 4.26 30.40
C ALA A 234 22.16 3.95 31.27
N VAL A 235 21.01 3.74 30.63
CA VAL A 235 19.76 3.37 31.31
C VAL A 235 19.85 1.91 31.72
N GLU A 236 19.55 1.61 32.97
CA GLU A 236 19.43 0.24 33.48
C GLU A 236 17.97 -0.21 33.53
N GLU A 237 17.03 0.68 33.83
CA GLU A 237 15.59 0.39 33.83
C GLU A 237 14.76 1.65 33.58
N ILE A 238 13.68 1.49 32.81
CA ILE A 238 12.54 2.42 32.83
C ILE A 238 11.38 1.72 33.51
N CYS A 239 11.09 2.09 34.76
CA CYS A 239 9.97 1.55 35.51
C CYS A 239 8.77 2.50 35.41
N LEU A 240 7.71 2.05 34.75
CA LEU A 240 6.42 2.74 34.69
C LEU A 240 5.60 2.32 35.92
N VAL A 241 5.47 3.22 36.89
CA VAL A 241 4.99 2.89 38.25
C VAL A 241 3.52 3.24 38.43
N GLY A 242 2.68 2.20 38.44
CA GLY A 242 1.26 2.28 38.78
C GLY A 242 1.04 2.10 40.28
N ASP A 243 0.04 2.78 40.84
CA ASP A 243 -0.44 2.58 42.22
C ASP A 243 0.62 2.69 43.33
N GLY A 244 1.74 3.38 43.06
CA GLY A 244 2.85 3.50 44.00
C GLY A 244 3.69 2.22 44.14
N CYS A 245 3.59 1.26 43.23
CA CYS A 245 4.31 -0.01 43.24
C CYS A 245 5.80 0.13 42.82
N PHE A 246 6.55 0.99 43.50
CA PHE A 246 7.99 1.19 43.28
C PHE A 246 8.81 -0.05 43.65
N GLU A 247 8.35 -0.81 44.65
CA GLU A 247 9.02 -2.01 45.15
C GLU A 247 9.09 -3.16 44.13
N SER A 248 8.25 -3.14 43.09
CA SER A 248 8.23 -4.15 42.03
C SER A 248 9.11 -3.79 40.82
N CYS A 249 9.80 -2.65 40.85
CA CYS A 249 10.80 -2.28 39.86
C CYS A 249 12.07 -3.12 40.03
N LEU A 250 12.70 -3.53 38.93
CA LEU A 250 13.82 -4.47 38.90
C LEU A 250 15.21 -3.81 38.94
N ASN A 251 15.29 -2.49 38.74
CA ASN A 251 16.51 -1.71 38.67
C ASN A 251 17.55 -2.37 37.73
N ALA A 252 18.74 -2.72 38.25
CA ALA A 252 19.81 -3.32 37.47
C ALA A 252 19.42 -4.65 36.79
N SER A 253 18.43 -5.38 37.33
CA SER A 253 17.96 -6.65 36.77
C SER A 253 17.10 -6.50 35.51
N ALA A 254 16.66 -5.28 35.16
CA ALA A 254 15.88 -5.04 33.94
C ALA A 254 16.74 -4.95 32.66
N SER A 255 18.07 -4.87 32.75
CA SER A 255 18.99 -4.85 31.61
C SER A 255 18.63 -3.86 30.48
N SER A 256 18.29 -2.62 30.84
CA SER A 256 17.82 -1.55 29.94
C SER A 256 16.38 -1.73 29.43
N GLY A 257 15.63 -2.66 30.00
CA GLY A 257 14.23 -2.94 29.68
C GLY A 257 13.24 -1.94 30.28
N THR A 258 11.98 -2.04 29.83
CA THR A 258 10.85 -1.29 30.38
C THR A 258 9.99 -2.21 31.24
N THR A 259 9.97 -1.92 32.54
CA THR A 259 9.15 -2.62 33.53
C THR A 259 7.86 -1.84 33.75
N LEU A 260 6.73 -2.51 33.68
CA LEU A 260 5.43 -1.94 34.02
C LEU A 260 4.97 -2.51 35.36
N THR A 261 4.78 -1.67 36.37
CA THR A 261 4.27 -2.09 37.69
C THR A 261 2.87 -1.57 37.95
N PHE A 262 2.08 -2.35 38.68
CA PHE A 262 0.71 -2.01 39.04
C PHE A 262 0.24 -2.82 40.24
N MET A 263 -0.82 -2.38 40.89
CA MET A 263 -1.41 -3.12 42.00
C MET A 263 -2.60 -3.97 41.55
N ARG A 264 -2.67 -5.21 42.02
CA ARG A 264 -3.80 -6.11 41.80
C ARG A 264 -4.08 -6.87 43.09
N GLY A 265 -5.35 -6.89 43.52
CA GLY A 265 -5.73 -7.56 44.77
C GLY A 265 -5.00 -7.03 46.01
N GLY A 266 -4.57 -5.76 45.99
CA GLY A 266 -3.76 -5.15 47.05
C GLY A 266 -2.27 -5.53 47.06
N VAL A 267 -1.79 -6.25 46.05
CA VAL A 267 -0.38 -6.66 45.91
C VAL A 267 0.23 -6.00 44.68
N CYS A 268 1.49 -5.57 44.77
CA CYS A 268 2.22 -5.02 43.64
C CYS A 268 2.75 -6.13 42.71
N HIS A 269 2.46 -5.99 41.42
CA HIS A 269 2.93 -6.87 40.35
C HIS A 269 3.79 -6.10 39.36
N SER A 270 4.65 -6.81 38.64
CA SER A 270 5.46 -6.27 37.55
C SER A 270 5.37 -7.13 36.29
N VAL A 271 5.47 -6.48 35.14
CA VAL A 271 5.66 -7.11 33.83
C VAL A 271 6.91 -6.51 33.22
N VAL A 272 7.87 -7.36 32.92
CA VAL A 272 9.22 -7.00 32.45
C VAL A 272 9.25 -7.04 30.93
N ASP A 273 10.11 -6.25 30.32
CA ASP A 273 10.39 -6.27 28.88
C ASP A 273 9.14 -6.11 28.02
N THR A 274 8.33 -5.12 28.37
CA THR A 274 7.05 -4.90 27.69
C THR A 274 7.20 -4.32 26.26
N LEU A 275 8.33 -3.72 25.90
CA LEU A 275 8.56 -3.11 24.58
C LEU A 275 9.38 -4.02 23.64
N PHE A 276 8.82 -5.16 23.22
CA PHE A 276 9.50 -6.12 22.31
C PHE A 276 9.14 -5.96 20.81
N THR A 277 8.38 -4.94 20.45
CA THR A 277 8.11 -4.62 19.03
C THR A 277 9.36 -4.06 18.34
N SER A 278 9.48 -4.25 17.02
CA SER A 278 10.53 -3.62 16.20
C SER A 278 10.72 -2.16 16.61
N THR A 279 11.89 -1.83 17.15
CA THR A 279 12.20 -0.49 17.70
C THR A 279 12.25 0.61 16.64
N LYS A 280 12.07 0.24 15.36
CA LYS A 280 11.83 1.14 14.23
C LYS A 280 10.39 1.67 14.17
N GLU A 281 9.51 1.12 15.01
CA GLU A 281 8.06 1.39 14.97
C GLU A 281 7.53 1.95 16.30
N LEU A 282 8.43 2.41 17.18
CA LEU A 282 8.06 3.03 18.45
C LEU A 282 7.82 4.53 18.30
N TYR A 283 6.84 5.02 19.05
CA TYR A 283 6.55 6.43 19.21
C TYR A 283 7.27 6.93 20.46
N LEU A 284 8.24 7.82 20.28
CA LEU A 284 9.15 8.24 21.35
C LEU A 284 9.04 9.75 21.54
N ASP A 285 8.08 10.14 22.36
CA ASP A 285 7.79 11.53 22.71
C ASP A 285 7.61 11.65 24.22
N ILE A 286 8.20 12.68 24.84
CA ILE A 286 8.10 12.93 26.27
C ILE A 286 6.66 13.21 26.69
N LYS A 287 5.82 13.68 25.76
CA LYS A 287 4.39 13.86 25.97
C LYS A 287 3.67 12.55 26.28
N CYS A 288 4.15 11.41 25.78
CA CYS A 288 3.59 10.10 26.13
C CYS A 288 3.68 9.82 27.64
N TYR A 289 4.67 10.41 28.33
CA TYR A 289 4.86 10.23 29.77
C TYR A 289 3.86 11.07 30.58
N GLY A 290 3.26 12.11 29.97
CA GLY A 290 2.24 12.95 30.60
C GLY A 290 2.72 13.59 31.90
N ILE A 291 4.01 13.94 31.98
CA ILE A 291 4.65 14.48 33.20
C ILE A 291 3.89 15.73 33.66
N GLY A 292 3.41 15.72 34.90
CA GLY A 292 2.65 16.81 35.51
C GLY A 292 1.12 16.73 35.38
N ASN A 293 0.60 15.82 34.54
CA ASN A 293 -0.83 15.77 34.19
C ASN A 293 -1.56 14.51 34.70
N GLY A 294 -0.87 13.57 35.33
CA GLY A 294 -1.47 12.31 35.78
C GLY A 294 -1.31 12.02 37.27
N THR A 295 -1.54 10.77 37.68
CA THR A 295 -1.54 10.32 39.08
C THR A 295 -0.56 9.20 39.36
N SER A 296 0.18 8.76 38.34
CA SER A 296 1.17 7.69 38.44
C SER A 296 2.57 8.27 38.54
N ASN A 297 3.57 7.41 38.56
CA ASN A 297 4.96 7.82 38.62
C ASN A 297 5.80 7.06 37.59
N ILE A 298 6.98 7.58 37.31
CA ILE A 298 7.98 6.89 36.48
C ILE A 298 9.30 6.96 37.24
N MET A 299 10.00 5.84 37.30
CA MET A 299 11.34 5.75 37.87
C MET A 299 12.30 5.29 36.79
N ILE A 300 13.30 6.10 36.49
CA ILE A 300 14.37 5.75 35.56
C ILE A 300 15.64 5.52 36.37
N THR A 301 16.15 4.28 36.32
CA THR A 301 17.42 3.90 36.93
C THR A 301 18.50 3.95 35.86
N TYR A 302 19.59 4.67 36.13
CA TYR A 302 20.69 4.85 35.18
C TYR A 302 22.05 4.88 35.86
N ILE A 303 23.08 4.52 35.11
CA ILE A 303 24.49 4.56 35.50
C ILE A 303 25.23 5.62 34.71
N THR A 304 26.04 6.40 35.41
CA THR A 304 26.89 7.46 34.82
C THR A 304 28.20 6.88 34.30
N ALA A 305 28.96 7.67 33.52
CA ALA A 305 30.27 7.27 33.03
C ALA A 305 31.29 6.92 34.14
N SER A 306 31.08 7.42 35.36
CA SER A 306 31.91 7.08 36.54
C SER A 306 31.50 5.77 37.21
N GLY A 307 30.48 5.08 36.71
CA GLY A 307 29.93 3.85 37.29
C GLY A 307 28.97 4.09 38.46
N ALA A 308 28.66 5.35 38.80
CA ALA A 308 27.70 5.66 39.86
C ALA A 308 26.26 5.54 39.35
N ARG A 309 25.41 4.87 40.13
CA ARG A 309 24.00 4.62 39.85
C ARG A 309 23.11 5.71 40.48
N TYR A 310 22.12 6.16 39.72
CA TYR A 310 21.16 7.16 40.12
C TYR A 310 19.73 6.73 39.73
N GLN A 311 18.75 7.32 40.40
CA GLN A 311 17.33 7.18 40.09
C GLN A 311 16.72 8.56 39.87
N ALA A 312 16.07 8.74 38.73
CA ALA A 312 15.26 9.92 38.44
C ALA A 312 13.78 9.53 38.53
N ILE A 313 13.02 10.24 39.37
CA ILE A 313 11.59 9.96 39.60
C ILE A 313 10.75 11.13 39.09
N ALA A 314 9.89 10.85 38.13
CA ALA A 314 8.83 11.76 37.72
C ALA A 314 7.55 11.42 38.50
N ASN A 315 7.01 12.42 39.21
CA ASN A 315 5.71 12.31 39.85
C ASN A 315 4.61 12.86 38.93
N ASN A 316 3.35 12.46 39.19
CA ASN A 316 2.17 12.93 38.46
C ASN A 316 2.24 12.67 36.94
N THR A 317 2.65 11.46 36.57
CA THR A 317 2.73 11.01 35.18
C THR A 317 1.44 10.32 34.74
N ALA A 318 1.29 10.10 33.44
CA ALA A 318 0.24 9.24 32.90
C ALA A 318 0.34 7.81 33.47
N SER A 319 -0.77 7.06 33.43
CA SER A 319 -0.77 5.69 33.94
C SER A 319 0.21 4.82 33.14
N PRO A 320 0.82 3.78 33.75
CA PRO A 320 1.82 2.95 33.07
C PRO A 320 1.32 2.41 31.73
N LEU A 321 0.05 2.02 31.69
CA LEU A 321 -0.62 1.60 30.46
C LEU A 321 -0.75 2.67 29.40
N SER A 322 -1.11 3.89 29.80
CA SER A 322 -1.29 4.98 28.86
C SER A 322 0.04 5.32 28.19
N ILE A 323 1.11 5.33 28.99
CA ILE A 323 2.48 5.54 28.50
C ILE A 323 2.87 4.41 27.54
N TYR A 324 2.64 3.16 27.95
CA TYR A 324 2.93 1.98 27.13
C TYR A 324 2.18 2.01 25.80
N SER A 325 0.85 2.18 25.83
CA SER A 325 0.01 2.26 24.63
C SER A 325 0.41 3.42 23.71
N CYS A 326 0.78 4.59 24.26
CA CYS A 326 1.31 5.70 23.47
C CYS A 326 2.60 5.29 22.75
N THR A 327 3.51 4.62 23.47
CA THR A 327 4.83 4.20 22.95
C THR A 327 4.72 3.18 21.82
N ILE A 328 3.75 2.28 21.86
CA ILE A 328 3.52 1.25 20.81
C ILE A 328 2.45 1.64 19.78
N GLY A 329 1.90 2.85 19.86
CA GLY A 329 0.86 3.34 18.96
C GLY A 329 -0.48 2.61 19.07
N GLY A 330 -0.86 2.16 20.26
CA GLY A 330 -2.14 1.51 20.55
C GLY A 330 -2.30 0.12 19.91
N ARG A 331 -1.20 -0.50 19.48
CA ARG A 331 -1.18 -1.84 18.89
C ARG A 331 -1.28 -2.90 19.99
N LEU A 332 -2.03 -3.97 19.76
CA LEU A 332 -1.97 -5.14 20.64
C LEU A 332 -0.74 -5.98 20.23
N THR A 333 0.11 -6.31 21.20
CA THR A 333 1.22 -7.22 20.99
C THR A 333 0.71 -8.64 20.81
N PHE A 334 1.27 -9.39 19.85
CA PHE A 334 0.89 -10.78 19.56
C PHE A 334 1.70 -11.83 20.34
N GLU A 335 2.50 -11.41 21.32
CA GLU A 335 3.35 -12.30 22.14
C GLU A 335 2.64 -12.82 23.40
N GLU A 336 3.22 -13.86 24.01
CA GLU A 336 2.75 -14.51 25.24
C GLU A 336 2.97 -13.63 26.48
N TYR A 337 2.21 -12.53 26.60
CA TYR A 337 2.13 -11.80 27.86
C TYR A 337 1.20 -12.51 28.85
N PRO A 338 1.41 -12.31 30.17
CA PRO A 338 0.47 -12.79 31.17
C PRO A 338 -0.95 -12.29 30.86
N THR A 339 -1.95 -13.15 31.03
CA THR A 339 -3.36 -12.84 30.67
C THR A 339 -3.88 -11.55 31.30
N PHE A 340 -3.44 -11.21 32.51
CA PHE A 340 -3.80 -9.97 33.18
C PHE A 340 -3.24 -8.72 32.50
N PHE A 341 -2.06 -8.80 31.87
CA PHE A 341 -1.45 -7.69 31.12
C PHE A 341 -2.21 -7.43 29.83
N MET A 342 -2.64 -8.49 29.13
CA MET A 342 -3.51 -8.36 27.97
C MET A 342 -4.91 -7.82 28.35
N ASP A 343 -5.44 -8.23 29.50
CA ASP A 343 -6.66 -7.64 30.07
C ASP A 343 -6.49 -6.15 30.40
N MET A 344 -5.28 -5.74 30.77
CA MET A 344 -4.93 -4.38 31.12
C MET A 344 -4.82 -3.48 29.87
N LEU A 345 -4.15 -3.95 28.81
CA LEU A 345 -4.09 -3.25 27.50
C LEU A 345 -5.48 -3.09 26.85
N SER A 346 -6.38 -4.05 27.08
CA SER A 346 -7.71 -4.07 26.47
C SER A 346 -8.79 -3.30 27.25
N GLN A 347 -8.50 -2.80 28.45
CA GLN A 347 -9.49 -2.13 29.32
C GLN A 347 -9.57 -0.61 29.18
N GLY A 348 -8.64 0.03 28.46
CA GLY A 348 -8.67 1.47 28.24
C GLY A 348 -9.79 1.94 27.31
N THR A 349 -10.07 3.25 27.32
CA THR A 349 -10.84 3.99 26.29
C THR A 349 -10.14 4.02 24.93
N GLN A 350 -9.18 3.12 24.70
CA GLN A 350 -8.31 3.07 23.54
C GLN A 350 -9.05 2.38 22.39
N ALA A 351 -10.05 3.09 21.87
CA ALA A 351 -10.51 2.88 20.51
C ALA A 351 -9.42 3.42 19.59
N SER A 352 -8.67 2.54 18.94
CA SER A 352 -7.75 2.94 17.88
C SER A 352 -8.55 3.07 16.59
N LEU A 353 -8.53 4.25 15.96
CA LEU A 353 -8.99 4.40 14.59
C LEU A 353 -7.87 3.94 13.65
N ILE A 354 -8.07 2.79 13.01
CA ILE A 354 -7.20 2.27 11.98
C ILE A 354 -7.70 2.78 10.63
N ILE A 355 -6.85 3.55 9.96
CA ILE A 355 -7.04 3.95 8.57
C ILE A 355 -6.06 3.12 7.75
N SER A 356 -6.59 2.31 6.83
CA SER A 356 -5.77 1.59 5.85
C SER A 356 -6.09 2.13 4.47
N SER A 357 -5.07 2.46 3.68
CA SER A 357 -5.24 2.89 2.30
C SER A 357 -4.43 2.00 1.36
N SER A 358 -5.03 1.71 0.21
CA SER A 358 -4.41 1.03 -0.92
C SER A 358 -4.68 1.85 -2.18
N ASN A 359 -3.60 2.24 -2.88
CA ASN A 359 -3.67 3.04 -4.10
C ASN A 359 -3.78 2.20 -5.39
N GLY A 360 -3.93 0.88 -5.28
CA GLY A 360 -4.09 -0.03 -6.41
C GLY A 360 -2.80 -0.66 -6.94
N SER A 361 -2.93 -1.42 -8.04
CA SER A 361 -1.90 -2.29 -8.61
C SER A 361 -0.96 -1.62 -9.63
N GLU A 362 -1.11 -0.31 -9.91
CA GLU A 362 -0.39 0.38 -10.98
C GLU A 362 1.13 0.21 -10.92
N ALA A 363 1.71 0.35 -9.72
CA ALA A 363 3.15 0.20 -9.52
C ALA A 363 3.63 -1.23 -9.81
N ILE A 364 2.83 -2.23 -9.44
CA ILE A 364 3.16 -3.65 -9.68
C ILE A 364 3.14 -3.92 -11.18
N ILE A 365 2.11 -3.48 -11.88
CA ILE A 365 1.98 -3.74 -13.32
C ILE A 365 3.03 -2.95 -14.12
N LEU A 366 3.33 -1.71 -13.73
CA LEU A 366 4.41 -0.92 -14.35
C LEU A 366 5.75 -1.64 -14.20
N ASN A 367 6.07 -2.14 -12.99
CA ASN A 367 7.29 -2.89 -12.75
C ASN A 367 7.34 -4.18 -13.58
N PHE A 368 6.22 -4.87 -13.74
CA PHE A 368 6.14 -6.08 -14.57
C PHE A 368 6.37 -5.77 -16.06
N ILE A 369 5.69 -4.75 -16.61
CA ILE A 369 5.87 -4.32 -18.01
C ILE A 369 7.33 -3.88 -18.24
N ALA A 370 7.89 -3.08 -17.33
CA ALA A 370 9.27 -2.63 -17.41
C ALA A 370 10.27 -3.80 -17.35
N LEU A 371 10.03 -4.80 -16.50
CA LEU A 371 10.87 -5.99 -16.40
C LEU A 371 10.84 -6.83 -17.68
N VAL A 372 9.65 -7.07 -18.24
CA VAL A 372 9.50 -7.80 -19.51
C VAL A 372 10.19 -7.05 -20.65
N SER A 373 10.03 -5.73 -20.70
CA SER A 373 10.73 -4.89 -21.68
C SER A 373 12.25 -4.95 -21.51
N LEU A 374 12.75 -4.87 -20.27
CA LEU A 374 14.18 -4.99 -19.95
C LEU A 374 14.76 -6.34 -20.39
N LEU A 375 14.10 -7.45 -20.06
CA LEU A 375 14.51 -8.78 -20.52
C LEU A 375 14.52 -8.87 -22.05
N GLY A 376 13.53 -8.26 -22.71
CA GLY A 376 13.49 -8.12 -24.15
C GLY A 376 14.69 -7.39 -24.74
N TYR A 377 15.11 -6.27 -24.13
CA TYR A 377 16.30 -5.52 -24.56
C TYR A 377 17.62 -6.24 -24.26
N ILE A 378 17.70 -6.98 -23.15
CA ILE A 378 18.85 -7.86 -22.85
C ILE A 378 18.97 -8.95 -23.92
N TYR A 379 17.85 -9.57 -24.28
CA TYR A 379 17.80 -10.54 -25.38
C TYR A 379 18.23 -9.91 -26.71
N PHE A 380 17.74 -8.72 -27.04
CA PHE A 380 18.15 -7.99 -28.24
C PHE A 380 19.66 -7.72 -28.27
N PHE A 381 20.23 -7.27 -27.16
CA PHE A 381 21.68 -7.04 -27.02
C PHE A 381 22.50 -8.32 -27.19
N PHE A 382 22.02 -9.43 -26.62
CA PHE A 382 22.63 -10.75 -26.80
C PHE A 382 22.63 -11.17 -28.27
N CYS A 383 21.49 -11.03 -28.96
CA CYS A 383 21.38 -11.35 -30.39
C CYS A 383 22.29 -10.46 -31.25
N ILE A 384 22.40 -9.16 -30.95
CA ILE A 384 23.39 -8.27 -31.61
C ILE A 384 24.81 -8.79 -31.38
N SER A 385 25.16 -9.11 -30.15
CA SER A 385 26.50 -9.60 -29.80
C SER A 385 26.82 -10.91 -30.54
N GLN A 386 25.88 -11.85 -30.55
CA GLN A 386 26.00 -13.12 -31.28
C GLN A 386 26.15 -12.89 -32.80
N PHE A 387 25.33 -12.00 -33.38
CA PHE A 387 25.41 -11.67 -34.81
C PHE A 387 26.76 -11.07 -35.17
N LEU A 388 27.30 -10.16 -34.36
CA LEU A 388 28.61 -9.55 -34.56
C LEU A 388 29.75 -10.59 -34.49
N VAL A 389 29.71 -11.50 -33.51
CA VAL A 389 30.71 -12.57 -33.36
C VAL A 389 30.68 -13.52 -34.57
N MET A 390 29.48 -13.96 -34.98
CA MET A 390 29.33 -14.85 -36.13
C MET A 390 29.77 -14.18 -37.43
N SER A 391 29.42 -12.90 -37.61
CA SER A 391 29.83 -12.09 -38.76
C SER A 391 31.35 -11.93 -38.81
N TYR A 392 32.01 -11.70 -37.68
CA TYR A 392 33.46 -11.60 -37.59
C TYR A 392 34.17 -12.88 -38.05
N PHE A 393 33.78 -14.04 -37.54
CA PHE A 393 34.35 -15.32 -37.98
C PHE A 393 34.11 -15.58 -39.47
N TYR A 394 32.93 -15.18 -39.97
CA TYR A 394 32.58 -15.42 -41.36
C TYR A 394 33.35 -14.52 -42.34
N VAL A 395 33.52 -13.23 -42.02
CA VAL A 395 34.34 -12.29 -42.79
C VAL A 395 35.78 -12.79 -42.94
N ASN A 396 36.36 -13.35 -41.88
CA ASN A 396 37.71 -13.92 -41.93
C ASN A 396 37.85 -15.09 -42.91
N THR A 397 36.75 -15.79 -43.22
CA THR A 397 36.72 -16.88 -44.19
C THR A 397 36.33 -16.45 -45.60
N HIS A 398 35.62 -15.32 -45.75
CA HIS A 398 35.07 -14.83 -47.02
C HIS A 398 35.22 -13.30 -47.11
N PRO A 399 36.43 -12.78 -47.43
CA PRO A 399 36.73 -11.35 -47.35
C PRO A 399 35.90 -10.48 -48.32
N GLN A 400 35.34 -11.08 -49.38
CA GLN A 400 34.48 -10.40 -50.36
C GLN A 400 33.15 -9.90 -49.75
N LEU A 401 32.73 -10.39 -48.59
CA LEU A 401 31.47 -10.03 -47.94
C LEU A 401 31.60 -8.89 -46.92
N THR A 402 32.83 -8.46 -46.63
CA THR A 402 33.16 -7.45 -45.62
C THR A 402 32.45 -6.12 -45.88
N TYR A 403 32.41 -5.68 -47.14
CA TYR A 403 31.81 -4.41 -47.52
C TYR A 403 30.27 -4.42 -47.37
N SER A 404 29.63 -5.54 -47.74
CA SER A 404 28.18 -5.70 -47.58
C SER A 404 27.76 -5.75 -46.10
N LEU A 405 28.57 -6.38 -45.24
CA LEU A 405 28.32 -6.44 -43.80
C LEU A 405 28.55 -5.09 -43.10
N THR A 406 29.58 -4.33 -43.50
CA THR A 406 29.85 -2.99 -42.94
C THR A 406 28.81 -1.96 -43.36
N LYS A 407 28.18 -2.10 -44.53
CA LYS A 407 27.02 -1.31 -44.94
C LYS A 407 25.71 -1.70 -44.24
N CYS A 408 25.65 -2.84 -43.53
CA CYS A 408 24.42 -3.26 -42.85
C CYS A 408 24.22 -2.56 -41.52
N ASN A 409 23.01 -2.06 -41.28
CA ASN A 409 22.59 -1.68 -39.94
C ASN A 409 22.29 -2.94 -39.10
N VAL A 410 23.22 -3.32 -38.25
CA VAL A 410 23.15 -4.53 -37.40
C VAL A 410 21.89 -4.55 -36.54
N SER A 411 21.49 -3.42 -35.96
CA SER A 411 20.27 -3.34 -35.14
C SER A 411 19.02 -3.64 -35.97
N SER A 412 18.98 -3.20 -37.24
CA SER A 412 17.85 -3.45 -38.14
C SER A 412 17.81 -4.91 -38.60
N VAL A 413 18.97 -5.55 -38.82
CA VAL A 413 19.09 -6.98 -39.14
C VAL A 413 18.49 -7.82 -38.01
N VAL A 414 19.01 -7.66 -36.80
CA VAL A 414 18.57 -8.43 -35.64
C VAL A 414 17.11 -8.15 -35.31
N TRP A 415 16.66 -6.90 -35.45
CA TRP A 415 15.26 -6.54 -35.24
C TRP A 415 14.33 -7.27 -36.21
N ASN A 416 14.68 -7.34 -37.50
CA ASN A 416 13.85 -8.02 -38.50
C ASN A 416 13.89 -9.55 -38.37
N GLU A 417 15.02 -10.12 -37.96
CA GLU A 417 15.14 -11.55 -37.65
C GLU A 417 14.20 -11.95 -36.49
N HIS A 418 14.22 -11.17 -35.40
CA HIS A 418 13.44 -11.42 -34.17
C HIS A 418 12.18 -10.55 -34.05
N ARG A 419 11.61 -10.13 -35.20
CA ARG A 419 10.59 -9.08 -35.30
C ARG A 419 9.41 -9.23 -34.33
N SER A 420 8.83 -10.43 -34.21
CA SER A 420 7.65 -10.62 -33.37
C SER A 420 7.92 -10.31 -31.90
N VAL A 421 9.08 -10.73 -31.40
CA VAL A 421 9.50 -10.47 -30.00
C VAL A 421 9.85 -9.01 -29.83
N MET A 422 10.62 -8.43 -30.77
CA MET A 422 11.08 -7.05 -30.69
C MET A 422 9.95 -6.01 -30.78
N VAL A 423 8.95 -6.26 -31.62
CA VAL A 423 7.76 -5.40 -31.69
C VAL A 423 6.98 -5.45 -30.37
N ALA A 424 6.80 -6.63 -29.78
CA ALA A 424 6.11 -6.77 -28.50
C ALA A 424 6.88 -6.09 -27.35
N THR A 425 8.19 -6.34 -27.23
CA THR A 425 9.03 -5.77 -26.16
C THR A 425 9.21 -4.26 -26.31
N GLY A 426 9.34 -3.77 -27.55
CA GLY A 426 9.40 -2.35 -27.86
C GLY A 426 8.08 -1.64 -27.59
N PHE A 427 6.93 -2.27 -27.89
CA PHE A 427 5.62 -1.71 -27.57
C PHE A 427 5.40 -1.60 -26.05
N LEU A 428 5.73 -2.65 -25.30
CA LEU A 428 5.67 -2.63 -23.84
C LEU A 428 6.61 -1.58 -23.25
N GLY A 429 7.81 -1.44 -23.81
CA GLY A 429 8.79 -0.40 -23.44
C GLY A 429 8.28 1.01 -23.68
N LEU A 430 7.61 1.24 -24.81
CA LEU A 430 6.95 2.50 -25.16
C LEU A 430 5.86 2.86 -24.13
N VAL A 431 5.01 1.90 -23.78
CA VAL A 431 3.95 2.08 -22.77
C VAL A 431 4.55 2.41 -21.40
N ALA A 432 5.55 1.65 -20.95
CA ALA A 432 6.21 1.87 -19.66
C ALA A 432 6.92 3.23 -19.58
N TRP A 433 7.63 3.62 -20.65
CA TRP A 433 8.23 4.94 -20.75
C TRP A 433 7.18 6.05 -20.63
N HIS A 434 6.08 5.93 -21.37
CA HIS A 434 5.04 6.95 -21.38
C HIS A 434 4.41 7.12 -19.98
N ILE A 435 4.07 6.02 -19.29
CA ILE A 435 3.52 6.08 -17.92
C ILE A 435 4.45 6.89 -17.00
N GLY A 436 5.75 6.57 -17.02
CA GLY A 436 6.73 7.26 -16.17
C GLY A 436 6.91 8.73 -16.54
N ALA A 437 6.99 9.04 -17.83
CA ALA A 437 7.23 10.40 -18.31
C ALA A 437 6.02 11.32 -18.10
N CYS A 438 4.79 10.82 -18.27
CA CYS A 438 3.55 11.55 -17.98
C CYS A 438 3.15 11.55 -16.49
N GLN A 439 3.91 10.87 -15.62
CA GLN A 439 3.57 10.70 -14.20
C GLN A 439 2.14 10.16 -14.01
N LEU A 440 1.72 9.24 -14.88
CA LEU A 440 0.36 8.73 -14.89
C LEU A 440 0.15 7.81 -13.68
N ASN A 441 -0.45 8.36 -12.63
CA ASN A 441 -0.70 7.67 -11.37
C ASN A 441 -2.07 8.04 -10.80
N CYS A 442 -2.66 7.12 -10.04
CA CYS A 442 -3.87 7.36 -9.28
C CYS A 442 -3.63 7.07 -7.79
N LYS A 443 -4.10 7.97 -6.92
CA LYS A 443 -3.99 7.80 -5.47
C LYS A 443 -5.12 8.50 -4.73
N TRP A 444 -5.35 8.07 -3.51
CA TRP A 444 -6.19 8.78 -2.56
C TRP A 444 -5.58 10.14 -2.18
N ASN A 445 -6.42 11.13 -1.92
CA ASN A 445 -5.99 12.43 -1.41
C ASN A 445 -5.35 12.29 -0.01
N ASP A 446 -4.08 12.67 0.10
CA ASP A 446 -3.30 12.60 1.35
C ASP A 446 -3.98 13.39 2.50
N ALA A 447 -4.71 14.46 2.19
CA ALA A 447 -5.42 15.26 3.19
C ALA A 447 -6.56 14.50 3.90
N ALA A 448 -7.29 13.64 3.19
CA ALA A 448 -8.38 12.84 3.76
C ALA A 448 -7.88 11.62 4.55
N ILE A 449 -6.64 11.19 4.29
CA ILE A 449 -5.96 10.18 5.11
C ILE A 449 -5.51 10.78 6.45
N LEU A 450 -5.12 12.06 6.46
CA LEU A 450 -4.67 12.77 7.65
C LEU A 450 -5.81 13.40 8.47
N ASN A 451 -6.95 13.70 7.84
CA ASN A 451 -8.12 14.27 8.49
C ASN A 451 -9.41 13.53 8.07
N ILE A 452 -10.05 12.83 9.02
CA ILE A 452 -11.30 12.07 8.80
C ILE A 452 -12.52 12.97 8.57
N GLU A 453 -12.44 14.27 8.83
CA GLU A 453 -13.53 15.21 8.54
C GLU A 453 -13.70 15.50 7.04
N LEU A 454 -12.70 15.14 6.23
CA LEU A 454 -12.73 15.32 4.78
C LEU A 454 -13.12 14.01 4.09
N ASP A 455 -14.06 14.09 3.15
CA ASP A 455 -14.41 12.93 2.32
C ASP A 455 -13.20 12.46 1.50
N PRO A 456 -12.88 11.15 1.51
CA PRO A 456 -11.78 10.61 0.72
C PRO A 456 -12.11 10.66 -0.77
N VAL A 457 -11.27 11.35 -1.54
CA VAL A 457 -11.37 11.45 -3.00
C VAL A 457 -10.20 10.72 -3.65
N TYR A 458 -10.48 9.81 -4.58
CA TYR A 458 -9.46 9.13 -5.38
C TYR A 458 -9.21 9.94 -6.65
N THR A 459 -7.96 10.37 -6.86
CA THR A 459 -7.60 11.27 -7.96
C THR A 459 -6.48 10.67 -8.80
N CYS A 460 -6.57 10.88 -10.11
CA CYS A 460 -5.52 10.50 -11.06
C CYS A 460 -4.83 11.75 -11.58
N THR A 461 -3.51 11.74 -11.62
CA THR A 461 -2.71 12.83 -12.20
C THR A 461 -2.09 12.39 -13.52
N VAL A 462 -2.06 13.30 -14.48
CA VAL A 462 -1.43 13.11 -15.79
C VAL A 462 -0.79 14.42 -16.20
N ASN A 463 0.48 14.39 -16.61
CA ASN A 463 1.20 15.52 -17.15
C ASN A 463 1.40 15.35 -18.66
N PRO A 464 0.58 15.98 -19.53
CA PRO A 464 0.67 15.81 -20.98
C PRO A 464 1.99 16.24 -21.61
N PHE A 465 2.74 17.11 -20.94
CA PHE A 465 4.01 17.65 -21.40
C PHE A 465 5.21 17.04 -20.67
N GLY A 466 5.00 15.99 -19.87
CA GLY A 466 6.06 15.36 -19.06
C GLY A 466 7.27 14.90 -19.87
N HIS A 467 7.06 14.49 -21.12
CA HIS A 467 8.11 14.08 -22.07
C HIS A 467 9.13 15.18 -22.40
N PHE A 468 8.79 16.45 -22.14
CA PHE A 468 9.63 17.62 -22.40
C PHE A 468 10.04 18.34 -21.11
N GLN A 469 9.70 17.78 -19.94
CA GLN A 469 9.87 18.46 -18.67
C GLN A 469 11.35 18.68 -18.30
N ASN A 470 12.23 17.77 -18.70
CA ASN A 470 13.66 17.87 -18.42
C ASN A 470 14.51 17.22 -19.52
N PHE A 471 15.81 17.50 -19.50
CA PHE A 471 16.77 16.98 -20.46
C PHE A 471 16.86 15.44 -20.46
N GLY A 472 16.65 14.80 -19.31
CA GLY A 472 16.60 13.34 -19.20
C GLY A 472 15.45 12.73 -19.98
N GLU A 473 14.24 13.30 -19.88
CA GLU A 473 13.08 12.86 -20.65
C GLU A 473 13.22 13.10 -22.15
N ILE A 474 13.90 14.18 -22.56
CA ILE A 474 14.23 14.42 -23.97
C ILE A 474 15.16 13.33 -24.53
N ILE A 475 16.18 12.92 -23.77
CA ILE A 475 17.06 11.79 -24.17
C ILE A 475 16.25 10.50 -24.29
N ARG A 476 15.36 10.23 -23.34
CA ARG A 476 14.49 9.04 -23.38
C ARG A 476 13.55 9.06 -24.57
N LEU A 477 12.98 10.23 -24.90
CA LEU A 477 12.15 10.44 -26.09
C LEU A 477 12.93 10.14 -27.38
N ILE A 478 14.19 10.60 -27.50
CA ILE A 478 15.05 10.29 -28.65
C ILE A 478 15.31 8.78 -28.75
N SER A 479 15.59 8.12 -27.62
CA SER A 479 15.78 6.67 -27.59
C SER A 479 14.52 5.92 -28.04
N GLN A 480 13.35 6.34 -27.55
CA GLN A 480 12.06 5.75 -27.92
C GLN A 480 11.63 6.08 -29.35
N ALA A 481 12.09 7.19 -29.93
CA ALA A 481 11.82 7.54 -31.32
C ALA A 481 12.33 6.47 -32.29
N TRP A 482 13.51 5.91 -32.01
CA TRP A 482 14.04 4.80 -32.80
C TRP A 482 13.19 3.54 -32.66
N VAL A 483 12.80 3.18 -31.43
CA VAL A 483 11.92 2.03 -31.16
C VAL A 483 10.58 2.18 -31.87
N PHE A 484 9.99 3.38 -31.81
CA PHE A 484 8.75 3.71 -32.49
C PHE A 484 8.88 3.56 -34.01
N PHE A 485 9.94 4.11 -34.61
CA PHE A 485 10.26 3.90 -36.02
C PHE A 485 10.39 2.41 -36.39
N ALA A 486 11.08 1.63 -35.55
CA ALA A 486 11.31 0.20 -35.76
C ALA A 486 10.00 -0.62 -35.72
N ILE A 487 9.07 -0.25 -34.85
CA ILE A 487 7.74 -0.87 -34.73
C ILE A 487 6.87 -0.53 -35.95
N VAL A 488 6.81 0.75 -36.34
CA VAL A 488 5.78 1.25 -37.28
C VAL A 488 6.23 1.14 -38.74
N HIS A 489 7.50 1.46 -39.03
CA HIS A 489 7.96 1.79 -40.39
C HIS A 489 9.13 0.95 -40.92
N LEU A 490 9.96 0.35 -40.06
CA LEU A 490 11.19 -0.34 -40.51
C LEU A 490 10.96 -1.49 -41.50
N ASP A 491 9.85 -2.23 -41.41
CA ASP A 491 9.49 -3.26 -42.40
C ASP A 491 9.04 -2.71 -43.75
N ARG A 492 8.58 -1.46 -43.79
CA ARG A 492 8.06 -0.82 -45.00
C ARG A 492 9.12 0.00 -45.74
N MET A 493 10.33 0.05 -45.20
CA MET A 493 11.47 0.76 -45.77
C MET A 493 12.67 -0.17 -45.97
N PRO A 494 12.53 -1.24 -46.78
CA PRO A 494 13.64 -2.15 -47.05
C PRO A 494 14.83 -1.37 -47.64
N GLY A 495 16.03 -1.61 -47.13
CA GLY A 495 17.27 -0.99 -47.63
C GLY A 495 17.62 0.38 -47.05
N ILE A 496 16.70 1.04 -46.31
CA ILE A 496 16.97 2.37 -45.73
C ILE A 496 18.15 2.38 -44.76
N GLY A 497 18.43 1.24 -44.11
CA GLY A 497 19.55 1.09 -43.19
C GLY A 497 20.93 1.01 -43.86
N SER A 498 20.99 0.93 -45.20
CA SER A 498 22.26 0.88 -45.94
C SER A 498 22.90 2.26 -46.15
N ASP A 499 22.13 3.34 -45.97
CA ASP A 499 22.61 4.72 -46.04
C ASP A 499 22.38 5.43 -44.71
N GLY A 500 23.46 5.86 -44.05
CA GLY A 500 23.37 6.47 -42.72
C GLY A 500 22.61 7.80 -42.69
N LYS A 501 22.69 8.61 -43.76
CA LYS A 501 22.00 9.91 -43.82
C LYS A 501 20.51 9.71 -44.05
N GLY A 502 20.14 8.86 -45.01
CA GLY A 502 18.76 8.46 -45.26
C GLY A 502 18.11 7.83 -44.04
N TYR A 503 18.84 6.96 -43.34
CA TYR A 503 18.39 6.34 -42.10
C TYR A 503 18.11 7.37 -41.00
N ALA A 504 19.01 8.33 -40.77
CA ALA A 504 18.82 9.37 -39.77
C ALA A 504 17.60 10.26 -40.08
N ILE A 505 17.42 10.66 -41.34
CA ILE A 505 16.24 11.42 -41.80
C ILE A 505 14.97 10.62 -41.56
N ALA A 506 14.96 9.33 -41.92
CA ALA A 506 13.81 8.45 -41.71
C ALA A 506 13.46 8.31 -40.22
N VAL A 507 14.44 8.03 -39.35
CA VAL A 507 14.21 7.92 -37.90
C VAL A 507 13.69 9.23 -37.31
N PHE A 508 14.20 10.38 -37.77
CA PHE A 508 13.75 11.68 -37.28
C PHE A 508 12.29 11.99 -37.71
N TYR A 509 11.99 11.92 -39.01
CA TYR A 509 10.67 12.29 -39.53
C TYR A 509 9.60 11.22 -39.32
N LEU A 510 9.95 9.94 -39.26
CA LEU A 510 8.98 8.84 -39.05
C LEU A 510 8.99 8.28 -37.63
N GLY A 511 10.02 8.57 -36.84
CA GLY A 511 10.12 8.19 -35.43
C GLY A 511 9.86 9.37 -34.50
N PHE A 512 10.78 10.34 -34.48
CA PHE A 512 10.82 11.39 -33.45
C PHE A 512 9.63 12.36 -33.52
N ILE A 513 9.35 12.94 -34.70
CA ILE A 513 8.24 13.90 -34.86
C ILE A 513 6.89 13.23 -34.54
N PRO A 514 6.55 12.08 -35.14
CA PRO A 514 5.26 11.45 -34.90
C PRO A 514 5.11 10.95 -33.47
N LEU A 515 6.18 10.41 -32.85
CA LEU A 515 6.18 10.00 -31.45
C LEU A 515 5.90 11.20 -30.53
N SER A 516 6.58 12.33 -30.74
CA SER A 516 6.46 13.53 -29.92
C SER A 516 5.02 14.06 -29.89
N ILE A 517 4.40 14.17 -31.06
CA ILE A 517 3.02 14.67 -31.19
C ILE A 517 2.03 13.64 -30.63
N SER A 518 2.20 12.36 -30.99
CA SER A 518 1.32 11.29 -30.53
C SER A 518 1.37 11.13 -29.02
N ALA A 519 2.54 11.29 -28.40
CA ALA A 519 2.69 11.15 -26.97
C ALA A 519 1.88 12.21 -26.21
N MET A 520 1.83 13.45 -26.69
CA MET A 520 0.95 14.49 -26.12
C MET A 520 -0.53 14.13 -26.30
N ILE A 521 -0.93 13.68 -27.50
CA ILE A 521 -2.33 13.32 -27.79
C ILE A 521 -2.79 12.17 -26.91
N VAL A 522 -1.96 11.14 -26.75
CA VAL A 522 -2.26 9.98 -25.91
C VAL A 522 -2.40 10.39 -24.44
N ALA A 523 -1.53 11.27 -23.94
CA ALA A 523 -1.62 11.76 -22.57
C ALA A 523 -2.90 12.57 -22.32
N LEU A 524 -3.31 13.41 -23.28
CA LEU A 524 -4.61 14.09 -23.24
C LEU A 524 -5.78 13.12 -23.36
N GLY A 525 -5.65 12.04 -24.14
CA GLY A 525 -6.64 10.97 -24.15
C GLY A 525 -6.80 10.33 -22.77
N SER A 526 -5.68 10.14 -22.05
CA SER A 526 -5.68 9.58 -20.69
C SER A 526 -6.32 10.51 -19.65
N THR A 527 -6.30 11.84 -19.82
CA THR A 527 -7.06 12.75 -18.94
C THR A 527 -8.56 12.67 -19.21
N ILE A 528 -8.98 12.53 -20.46
CA ILE A 528 -10.40 12.35 -20.80
C ILE A 528 -10.97 11.09 -20.14
N ARG A 529 -10.18 10.01 -20.05
CA ARG A 529 -10.57 8.79 -19.31
C ARG A 529 -10.99 9.08 -17.88
N THR A 530 -10.30 9.99 -17.20
CA THR A 530 -10.56 10.32 -15.79
C THR A 530 -11.79 11.21 -15.60
N GLU A 531 -12.23 11.92 -16.64
CA GLU A 531 -13.40 12.80 -16.59
C GLU A 531 -14.70 12.10 -16.99
N ILE A 532 -14.62 11.05 -17.83
CA ILE A 532 -15.79 10.33 -18.32
C ILE A 532 -16.09 9.11 -17.45
N ALA A 533 -17.22 9.14 -16.74
CA ALA A 533 -17.64 8.09 -15.81
C ALA A 533 -17.70 6.67 -16.42
N ILE A 534 -18.01 6.54 -17.72
CA ILE A 534 -18.06 5.24 -18.41
C ILE A 534 -16.65 4.66 -18.63
N LEU A 535 -15.64 5.51 -18.77
CA LEU A 535 -14.24 5.10 -19.01
C LEU A 535 -13.43 4.99 -17.72
N ALA A 536 -13.90 5.61 -16.64
CA ALA A 536 -13.25 5.57 -15.32
C ALA A 536 -12.97 4.14 -14.79
N PRO A 537 -13.83 3.12 -15.01
CA PRO A 537 -13.55 1.74 -14.58
C PRO A 537 -12.45 1.05 -15.39
N ILE A 538 -12.10 1.56 -16.58
CA ILE A 538 -11.09 0.91 -17.44
C ILE A 538 -9.70 1.16 -16.84
N HIS A 539 -8.93 0.09 -16.68
CA HIS A 539 -7.57 0.14 -16.18
C HIS A 539 -6.71 1.16 -16.96
N SER A 540 -6.04 2.05 -16.22
CA SER A 540 -5.28 3.18 -16.76
C SER A 540 -4.25 2.77 -17.82
N GLN A 541 -3.44 1.76 -17.50
CA GLN A 541 -2.42 1.20 -18.38
C GLN A 541 -2.98 0.45 -19.60
N LEU A 542 -4.12 -0.24 -19.46
CA LEU A 542 -4.78 -0.89 -20.59
C LEU A 542 -5.33 0.15 -21.57
N PHE A 543 -5.97 1.19 -21.04
CA PHE A 543 -6.45 2.31 -21.84
C PHE A 543 -5.29 2.98 -22.61
N LEU A 544 -4.18 3.26 -21.92
CA LEU A 544 -2.98 3.80 -22.55
C LEU A 544 -2.41 2.90 -23.65
N ALA A 545 -2.31 1.59 -23.39
CA ALA A 545 -1.83 0.62 -24.37
C ALA A 545 -2.75 0.56 -25.61
N THR A 546 -4.07 0.58 -25.42
CA THR A 546 -5.03 0.58 -26.54
C THR A 546 -4.94 1.85 -27.39
N LEU A 547 -4.75 3.03 -26.77
CA LEU A 547 -4.49 4.28 -27.50
C LEU A 547 -3.22 4.19 -28.35
N TRP A 548 -2.12 3.68 -27.79
CA TRP A 548 -0.88 3.49 -28.55
C TRP A 548 -1.04 2.50 -29.70
N ALA A 549 -1.73 1.38 -29.47
CA ALA A 549 -2.02 0.40 -30.52
C ALA A 549 -2.85 1.03 -31.66
N ALA A 550 -3.85 1.85 -31.31
CA ALA A 550 -4.64 2.60 -32.28
C ALA A 550 -3.78 3.57 -33.11
N ILE A 551 -2.89 4.34 -32.48
CA ILE A 551 -1.98 5.25 -33.19
C ILE A 551 -1.06 4.49 -34.13
N ILE A 552 -0.45 3.40 -33.68
CA ILE A 552 0.43 2.56 -34.49
C ILE A 552 -0.33 2.01 -35.70
N LEU A 553 -1.58 1.56 -35.54
CA LEU A 553 -2.42 1.10 -36.64
C LEU A 553 -2.76 2.23 -37.62
N VAL A 554 -3.13 3.41 -37.10
CA VAL A 554 -3.47 4.60 -37.92
C VAL A 554 -2.27 5.04 -38.76
N MET A 555 -1.05 5.03 -38.20
CA MET A 555 0.16 5.38 -38.95
C MET A 555 0.53 4.35 -40.03
N ARG A 556 -0.04 3.14 -39.97
CA ARG A 556 0.20 2.10 -40.98
C ARG A 556 -0.82 2.10 -42.12
N ILE A 557 -1.96 2.77 -41.98
CA ILE A 557 -3.03 2.81 -43.01
C ILE A 557 -2.91 4.00 -43.97
N SER A 558 -3.69 3.94 -45.06
CA SER A 558 -3.68 4.91 -46.18
C SER A 558 -3.85 6.40 -45.79
N PRO A 559 -4.65 6.78 -44.78
CA PRO A 559 -4.79 8.18 -44.36
C PRO A 559 -3.47 8.88 -44.00
N PHE A 560 -2.43 8.14 -43.60
CA PHE A 560 -1.11 8.70 -43.30
C PHE A 560 -0.20 8.83 -44.53
N SER A 561 -0.67 8.39 -45.70
CA SER A 561 0.08 8.47 -46.97
C SER A 561 0.56 9.88 -47.33
N PRO A 562 -0.19 10.97 -47.13
CA PRO A 562 0.31 12.32 -47.42
C PRO A 562 1.56 12.67 -46.60
N TYR A 563 1.60 12.28 -45.32
CA TYR A 563 2.77 12.49 -44.48
C TYR A 563 3.95 11.64 -44.92
N ILE A 564 3.71 10.37 -45.27
CA ILE A 564 4.76 9.51 -45.81
C ILE A 564 5.35 10.13 -47.07
N LYS A 565 4.53 10.58 -48.03
CA LYS A 565 5.00 11.26 -49.26
C LYS A 565 5.85 12.50 -48.98
N LEU A 566 5.52 13.27 -47.94
CA LEU A 566 6.34 14.39 -47.50
C LEU A 566 7.73 13.91 -47.03
N VAL A 567 7.80 12.82 -46.26
CA VAL A 567 9.08 12.21 -45.87
C VAL A 567 9.84 11.67 -47.08
N GLU A 568 9.16 11.06 -48.05
CA GLU A 568 9.79 10.60 -49.30
C GLU A 568 10.41 11.77 -50.08
N TRP A 569 9.79 12.96 -50.05
CA TRP A 569 10.35 14.18 -50.63
C TRP A 569 11.62 14.64 -49.90
N PHE A 570 11.63 14.63 -48.57
CA PHE A 570 12.84 14.92 -47.78
C PHE A 570 13.97 13.93 -48.05
N LEU A 571 13.65 12.64 -48.16
CA LEU A 571 14.61 11.60 -48.55
C LEU A 571 15.16 11.85 -49.97
N GLY A 572 14.30 12.25 -50.91
CA GLY A 572 14.70 12.61 -52.27
C GLY A 572 15.68 13.78 -52.32
N MET A 573 15.48 14.82 -51.49
CA MET A 573 16.44 15.92 -51.36
C MET A 573 17.81 15.48 -50.82
N ALA A 574 17.84 14.39 -50.06
CA ALA A 574 19.07 13.76 -49.57
C ALA A 574 19.64 12.71 -50.55
N ASN A 575 19.18 12.69 -51.81
CA ASN A 575 19.55 11.72 -52.85
C ASN A 575 19.19 10.27 -52.51
N ILE A 576 18.18 10.03 -51.68
CA ILE A 576 17.69 8.69 -51.34
C ILE A 576 16.41 8.43 -52.12
N ILE A 577 16.44 7.42 -52.99
CA ILE A 577 15.36 7.10 -53.92
C ILE A 577 14.95 5.62 -53.87
N LYS A 578 13.77 5.32 -54.41
CA LYS A 578 13.24 3.95 -54.50
C LYS A 578 13.74 3.27 -55.77
N GLN A 579 14.47 2.16 -55.64
CA GLN A 579 14.80 1.27 -56.74
C GLN A 579 13.69 0.22 -56.91
N PRO A 580 12.96 0.18 -58.03
CA PRO A 580 11.94 -0.84 -58.27
C PRO A 580 12.59 -2.21 -58.52
N ILE A 581 12.03 -3.27 -57.93
CA ILE A 581 12.47 -4.66 -58.14
C ILE A 581 11.66 -5.26 -59.30
N SER A 582 12.32 -6.03 -60.17
CA SER A 582 11.64 -6.72 -61.28
C SER A 582 10.68 -7.79 -60.73
N ARG A 583 9.44 -7.83 -61.22
CA ARG A 583 8.47 -8.90 -60.89
C ARG A 583 8.95 -10.30 -61.28
N LYS A 584 9.95 -10.39 -62.16
CA LYS A 584 10.59 -11.65 -62.58
C LYS A 584 11.66 -12.13 -61.59
N SER A 585 12.12 -11.28 -60.67
CA SER A 585 13.10 -11.64 -59.65
C SER A 585 12.39 -12.30 -58.47
N SER A 586 12.92 -13.43 -57.99
CA SER A 586 12.42 -14.10 -56.78
C SER A 586 12.57 -13.23 -55.53
N PHE A 587 13.37 -12.16 -55.56
CA PHE A 587 13.44 -11.19 -54.48
C PHE A 587 12.22 -10.25 -54.40
N TYR A 588 11.39 -10.17 -55.45
CA TYR A 588 10.15 -9.37 -55.40
C TYR A 588 9.18 -9.88 -54.34
N SER A 589 9.07 -11.19 -54.16
CA SER A 589 8.23 -11.80 -53.12
C SER A 589 8.82 -11.71 -51.71
N ILE A 590 10.14 -11.53 -51.60
CA ILE A 590 10.88 -11.51 -50.33
C ILE A 590 11.04 -10.08 -49.80
N VAL A 591 11.46 -9.14 -50.65
CA VAL A 591 11.75 -7.74 -50.28
C VAL A 591 10.56 -6.81 -50.54
N GLY A 592 9.77 -7.08 -51.59
CA GLY A 592 8.65 -6.24 -52.01
C GLY A 592 8.87 -5.52 -53.33
N GLU A 593 8.07 -4.48 -53.59
CA GLU A 593 8.04 -3.79 -54.88
C GLU A 593 9.28 -2.95 -55.18
N TYR A 594 9.95 -2.45 -54.14
CA TYR A 594 11.11 -1.58 -54.24
C TYR A 594 11.99 -1.71 -52.99
N TYR A 595 13.22 -1.19 -53.08
CA TYR A 595 14.08 -0.91 -51.92
C TYR A 595 14.65 0.51 -51.98
N TRP A 596 15.04 1.05 -50.84
CA TRP A 596 15.63 2.39 -50.71
C TRP A 596 17.14 2.33 -50.90
N THR A 597 17.69 3.22 -51.73
CA THR A 597 19.13 3.32 -51.97
C THR A 597 19.53 4.75 -52.35
N HIS A 598 20.82 5.05 -52.29
CA HIS A 598 21.35 6.32 -52.75
C HIS A 598 21.26 6.40 -54.28
N SER A 599 20.99 7.59 -54.83
CA SER A 599 20.76 7.79 -56.27
C SER A 599 21.92 7.32 -57.15
N SER A 600 23.16 7.40 -56.65
CA SER A 600 24.37 6.89 -57.32
C SER A 600 24.41 5.37 -57.50
N HIS A 601 23.61 4.62 -56.74
CA HIS A 601 23.53 3.16 -56.80
C HIS A 601 22.22 2.67 -57.43
N SER A 602 21.36 3.59 -57.86
CA SER A 602 20.12 3.28 -58.56
C SER A 602 20.40 2.91 -60.02
N GLN A 603 19.62 1.96 -60.54
CA GLN A 603 19.68 1.50 -61.91
C GLN A 603 18.44 1.99 -62.67
N ASP A 604 18.63 2.40 -63.92
CA ASP A 604 17.53 2.87 -64.78
C ASP A 604 16.47 1.79 -65.06
N SER A 605 16.89 0.52 -65.06
CA SER A 605 16.02 -0.64 -65.21
C SER A 605 15.59 -1.23 -63.86
N LYS A 606 14.44 -1.94 -63.84
CA LYS A 606 14.01 -2.69 -62.65
C LYS A 606 15.09 -3.69 -62.21
N ALA A 607 15.41 -3.69 -60.93
CA ALA A 607 16.51 -4.48 -60.38
C ALA A 607 16.21 -5.98 -60.45
N GLU A 608 17.10 -6.74 -61.09
CA GLU A 608 17.15 -8.21 -61.01
C GLU A 608 18.19 -8.69 -59.99
N TYR A 609 19.31 -7.96 -59.90
CA TYR A 609 20.34 -8.10 -58.88
C TYR A 609 20.07 -7.12 -57.74
N VAL A 610 20.15 -7.60 -56.50
CA VAL A 610 19.93 -6.78 -55.30
C VAL A 610 21.17 -6.81 -54.42
N PRO A 611 21.48 -5.72 -53.69
CA PRO A 611 22.64 -5.68 -52.82
C PRO A 611 22.50 -6.69 -51.68
N LEU A 612 23.57 -7.41 -51.34
CA LEU A 612 23.56 -8.35 -50.23
C LEU A 612 23.25 -7.66 -48.89
N SER A 613 23.64 -6.39 -48.73
CA SER A 613 23.35 -5.63 -47.51
C SER A 613 21.85 -5.46 -47.21
N LEU A 614 21.04 -5.40 -48.26
CA LEU A 614 19.58 -5.37 -48.19
C LEU A 614 19.02 -6.75 -47.81
N LEU A 615 19.55 -7.81 -48.41
CA LEU A 615 19.11 -9.18 -48.14
C LEU A 615 19.40 -9.60 -46.72
N LEU A 616 20.56 -9.20 -46.17
CA LEU A 616 20.91 -9.43 -44.76
C LEU A 616 19.94 -8.74 -43.79
N GLN A 617 19.30 -7.64 -44.20
CA GLN A 617 18.27 -6.94 -43.40
C GLN A 617 16.87 -7.54 -43.57
N THR A 618 16.71 -8.52 -44.46
CA THR A 618 15.42 -9.12 -44.80
C THR A 618 15.23 -10.44 -44.07
N LYS A 619 14.04 -10.65 -43.50
CA LYS A 619 13.74 -11.84 -42.70
C LYS A 619 13.82 -13.12 -43.53
N GLY A 620 14.45 -14.16 -42.97
CA GLY A 620 14.50 -15.50 -43.60
C GLY A 620 15.60 -15.68 -44.64
N PHE A 621 16.49 -14.70 -44.81
CA PHE A 621 17.64 -14.80 -45.69
C PHE A 621 18.84 -15.43 -44.96
N SER A 622 19.42 -16.48 -45.54
CA SER A 622 20.65 -17.10 -45.04
C SER A 622 21.82 -16.77 -45.95
N PHE A 623 22.85 -16.12 -45.41
CA PHE A 623 24.07 -15.81 -46.16
C PHE A 623 24.78 -17.06 -46.70
N ARG A 624 24.55 -18.24 -46.08
CA ARG A 624 25.13 -19.53 -46.50
C ARG A 624 24.55 -20.04 -47.83
N SER A 625 23.43 -19.48 -48.26
CA SER A 625 22.76 -19.86 -49.50
C SER A 625 23.20 -19.02 -50.70
N VAL A 626 24.29 -18.24 -50.55
CA VAL A 626 24.86 -17.43 -51.62
C VAL A 626 26.13 -18.10 -52.13
N SER A 627 26.19 -18.37 -53.43
CA SER A 627 27.38 -18.84 -54.13
C SER A 627 27.48 -18.16 -55.48
N ASN A 628 28.65 -17.60 -55.83
CA ASN A 628 28.92 -16.96 -57.12
C ASN A 628 27.83 -15.97 -57.58
N HIS A 629 27.50 -14.96 -56.76
CA HIS A 629 26.45 -13.97 -57.03
C HIS A 629 25.03 -14.54 -57.25
N GLU A 630 24.79 -15.80 -56.88
CA GLU A 630 23.49 -16.47 -56.97
C GLU A 630 22.97 -16.89 -55.58
N PHE A 631 21.67 -16.68 -55.33
CA PHE A 631 20.97 -17.09 -54.10
C PHE A 631 20.04 -18.28 -54.35
N PHE A 632 20.20 -19.33 -53.53
CA PHE A 632 19.46 -20.59 -53.65
C PHE A 632 18.39 -20.71 -52.55
N ILE A 633 17.13 -20.88 -52.97
CA ILE A 633 15.95 -20.92 -52.07
C ILE A 633 15.72 -22.33 -51.47
N HIS A 634 16.26 -23.40 -52.08
CA HIS A 634 16.12 -24.79 -51.61
C HIS A 634 17.48 -25.49 -51.48
N GLN A 635 17.80 -25.98 -50.28
CA GLN A 635 18.87 -26.95 -50.04
C GLN A 635 18.34 -28.38 -50.27
N ASP A 636 17.90 -28.70 -51.49
CA ASP A 636 17.85 -30.11 -51.85
C ASP A 636 19.29 -30.53 -52.11
N GLY A 637 19.81 -31.43 -51.26
CA GLY A 637 21.23 -31.78 -51.11
C GLY A 637 21.93 -32.40 -52.32
N LYS A 638 21.52 -32.10 -53.56
CA LYS A 638 22.18 -32.48 -54.81
C LYS A 638 21.93 -31.44 -55.90
N SER A 639 22.74 -30.39 -55.93
CA SER A 639 23.26 -29.83 -57.19
C SER A 639 24.25 -28.70 -56.92
N CYS A 640 25.54 -29.05 -56.88
CA CYS A 640 26.54 -28.09 -57.34
C CYS A 640 26.29 -27.93 -58.85
N PHE A 641 25.56 -26.89 -59.26
CA PHE A 641 25.43 -26.58 -60.68
C PHE A 641 26.77 -26.06 -61.19
N HIS A 642 27.31 -26.71 -62.23
CA HIS A 642 28.55 -26.35 -62.94
C HIS A 642 28.23 -25.50 -64.18
N GLY A 643 27.31 -24.54 -64.05
CA GLY A 643 26.99 -23.58 -65.10
C GLY A 643 27.73 -22.27 -64.86
N SER A 644 28.59 -21.86 -65.79
CA SER A 644 29.12 -20.50 -65.84
C SER A 644 27.97 -19.56 -66.25
N THR A 645 27.25 -19.01 -65.27
CA THR A 645 26.32 -17.92 -65.53
C THR A 645 27.17 -16.68 -65.80
N ILE A 646 27.08 -16.12 -67.02
CA ILE A 646 27.81 -14.89 -67.36
C ILE A 646 27.09 -13.73 -66.66
N HIS A 647 27.74 -13.19 -65.63
CA HIS A 647 27.26 -12.02 -64.92
C HIS A 647 27.55 -10.75 -65.73
N PRO A 648 26.70 -9.72 -65.63
CA PRO A 648 27.01 -8.40 -66.19
C PRO A 648 28.34 -7.87 -65.67
N GLU A 649 29.18 -7.33 -66.56
CA GLU A 649 30.53 -6.81 -66.26
C GLU A 649 30.54 -5.76 -65.14
N TRP A 650 29.45 -4.98 -65.00
CA TRP A 650 29.34 -3.99 -63.93
C TRP A 650 29.35 -4.58 -62.52
N ILE A 651 28.95 -5.84 -62.33
CA ILE A 651 28.92 -6.51 -61.01
C ILE A 651 30.33 -6.73 -60.48
N GLU A 652 31.25 -7.11 -61.36
CA GLU A 652 32.65 -7.38 -61.00
C GLU A 652 33.40 -6.12 -60.56
N ILE A 653 32.88 -4.94 -60.92
CA ILE A 653 33.48 -3.62 -60.64
C ILE A 653 32.91 -2.99 -59.35
N GLN A 654 31.81 -3.53 -58.78
CA GLN A 654 31.21 -2.99 -57.55
C GLN A 654 31.91 -3.49 -56.28
N LEU A 655 32.10 -2.58 -55.32
CA LEU A 655 32.61 -2.92 -53.98
C LEU A 655 31.59 -3.70 -53.14
N GLU A 656 30.30 -3.49 -53.40
CA GLU A 656 29.20 -4.18 -52.73
C GLU A 656 28.82 -5.46 -53.47
N TYR A 657 28.59 -6.53 -52.72
CA TYR A 657 28.25 -7.82 -53.29
C TYR A 657 26.78 -7.81 -53.73
N TYR A 658 26.51 -7.90 -55.03
CA TYR A 658 25.15 -7.99 -55.59
C TYR A 658 24.78 -9.43 -55.90
N VAL A 659 23.55 -9.83 -55.61
CA VAL A 659 23.09 -11.22 -55.74
C VAL A 659 21.83 -11.27 -56.61
N LYS A 660 21.72 -12.29 -57.45
CA LYS A 660 20.51 -12.65 -58.21
C LYS A 660 19.95 -13.98 -57.68
N ALA A 661 18.65 -14.16 -57.68
CA ALA A 661 18.08 -15.47 -57.38
C ALA A 661 18.31 -16.42 -58.56
N SER A 662 18.89 -17.60 -58.30
CA SER A 662 18.93 -18.68 -59.29
C SER A 662 17.53 -19.28 -59.42
N ASN A 663 17.03 -19.44 -60.64
CA ASN A 663 15.78 -20.16 -60.89
C ASN A 663 16.00 -21.67 -60.92
#